data_AF-A0AAV7A3J8-F1
#
_entry.id   AF-A0AAV7A3J8-F1
#
_cell.length_a   1.000
_cell.length_b   1.000
_cell.length_c   1.000
_cell.angle_alpha   90.00
_cell.angle_beta   90.00
_cell.angle_gamma   90.00
#
_symmetry.space_group_name_H-M   'P 1'
#
loop_
_entity.id
_entity.type
_entity.pdbx_description
1 polymer ?
#
loop_
_entity_poly.entity_id
_entity_poly.type
_entity_poly.pdbx_seq_one_letter_code
_entity_poly.pdbx_strand_id
1 'polypeptide(L)'
;MSAYNSHEEGRLVYRYGGEPVGSFVQPSLRPLVPGIAHALFMDVTHDNESPITHRSAYDSLPSSAIVSMACCATGSTRGYDELVPHQISVVTEERFYTKWNPNVAVPGPGEVNGNSGIIAGKKAVNRLHQELAAHGFIQVYVDQVDEDIVAVTRHCPHTHQSVVAVSRTAFRDPKTSFYSKEVPQMCIPGKIEEVILEARTVEQSAEPYKQDKSFINGLPQYTVEIREHIQLVDSKIVRQAGVTTKGPNEYVQEIDFENLTPGSTIAFRVSLDPNAQKSVGILRNHLIQFRPHFRSGSLTDDQQFPILKVPFETIASKLSLADLNQVLYRCDAEEQEDGGGCYNIPNWTPLKYAGLQGLMSVMADIRPKNDLGHPFCDNLRSGDWMIDYLSNRLIARGGACTDVGKWFAAMFSYLKQIPRYLIPCYFDAILVGAYTTLLEAAWKQMSLFVQNGSTLVKHLAMGSVQMCGVGRFPALPVLSPSLPDVPYRTNNITQEKEQCCPSLAAGLPHFSSGIFRCWGRDTFISLRGLLLITGRHIEARNIILAFAGTLRHGLIPNLLGQGTYARYNCRDAVWWWLQCIQDYCNIVPNGISILKCPVSRMYPKDDSPHLPAGQVDQPLYEVIQEALQRHAQGINFRERNAGPQIDRNMRDEGFNIIAGVDPVTGFVYGGNRLNCGTWMDKMGESERARNKGIPATPRDGSAVEIVGLSKSAVRWLSDLNEKNVYPYKGVTVQREGKEMLLTFREWNQQIQNHFERSFYVSENPSDPNEQRPDLVHKRCIYKDSYGASSPWCDYQLRPNFPIAMVVAPELFTASNAWKALEVVEKKLMGPLGMKTLDPDDMVYCGVYDNALDNDNYNVAKGFNYHQGPEWLWPIGYFLRAKLHFAKLLDQETYQKTVVLVKNVLSRHYTHLERSSWKGLPELTNENGQYCPFSCETQAWSISVVLEVLHDL
;
A
#
# COMPACT_ATOMS: atom_id res chain seq x y z
N MET A 1 -23.98 -33.85 19.24
CA MET A 1 -24.81 -33.74 20.48
C MET A 1 -24.77 -32.40 21.23
N SER A 2 -23.80 -31.49 21.05
CA SER A 2 -23.78 -30.20 21.77
C SER A 2 -24.78 -29.15 21.25
N ALA A 3 -25.30 -29.33 20.03
CA ALA A 3 -26.36 -28.50 19.47
C ALA A 3 -27.71 -28.85 20.10
N TYR A 4 -28.42 -27.82 20.59
CA TYR A 4 -29.76 -27.96 21.19
C TYR A 4 -30.91 -27.83 20.16
N ASN A 5 -30.61 -27.35 18.95
CA ASN A 5 -31.54 -27.30 17.81
C ASN A 5 -30.77 -27.41 16.48
N SER A 6 -31.50 -27.48 15.37
CA SER A 6 -30.97 -27.64 14.01
C SER A 6 -30.10 -26.47 13.56
N HIS A 7 -30.49 -25.24 13.93
CA HIS A 7 -29.71 -24.04 13.63
C HIS A 7 -28.31 -24.08 14.28
N GLU A 8 -28.21 -24.47 15.54
CA GLU A 8 -26.92 -24.61 16.22
C GLU A 8 -26.05 -25.71 15.62
N GLU A 9 -26.65 -26.80 15.15
CA GLU A 9 -25.92 -27.86 14.45
C GLU A 9 -25.31 -27.34 13.14
N GLY A 10 -26.08 -26.60 12.35
CA GLY A 10 -25.60 -25.90 11.16
C GLY A 10 -24.50 -24.89 11.48
N ARG A 11 -24.65 -24.08 12.53
CA ARG A 11 -23.64 -23.09 12.98
C ARG A 11 -22.31 -23.73 13.33
N LEU A 12 -22.32 -24.91 13.96
CA LEU A 12 -21.09 -25.66 14.27
C LEU A 12 -20.40 -26.16 12.99
N VAL A 13 -21.16 -26.66 12.02
CA VAL A 13 -20.60 -27.04 10.70
C VAL A 13 -20.04 -25.81 9.98
N TYR A 14 -20.74 -24.67 9.98
CA TYR A 14 -20.21 -23.45 9.38
C TYR A 14 -18.87 -23.03 9.98
N ARG A 15 -18.73 -23.14 11.30
CA ARG A 15 -17.52 -22.73 12.02
C ARG A 15 -16.33 -23.66 11.82
N TYR A 16 -16.57 -24.97 11.79
CA TYR A 16 -15.51 -26.00 11.81
C TYR A 16 -15.43 -26.82 10.53
N GLY A 17 -16.31 -26.57 9.57
CA GLY A 17 -16.52 -27.40 8.40
C GLY A 17 -15.71 -27.01 7.18
N GLY A 18 -14.87 -25.98 7.20
CA GLY A 18 -13.95 -25.69 6.10
C GLY A 18 -13.88 -24.22 5.74
N GLU A 19 -13.34 -23.92 4.57
CA GLU A 19 -13.25 -22.55 4.06
C GLU A 19 -14.62 -22.10 3.52
N PRO A 20 -15.02 -20.83 3.67
CA PRO A 20 -16.23 -20.33 3.01
C PRO A 20 -16.22 -20.53 1.48
N VAL A 21 -17.38 -20.79 0.88
CA VAL A 21 -17.51 -20.81 -0.60
C VAL A 21 -17.12 -19.45 -1.18
N GLY A 22 -16.27 -19.46 -2.21
CA GLY A 22 -15.74 -18.24 -2.82
C GLY A 22 -14.59 -17.59 -2.05
N SER A 23 -13.95 -18.32 -1.13
CA SER A 23 -12.72 -17.88 -0.44
C SER A 23 -11.63 -17.47 -1.43
N PHE A 24 -10.86 -16.43 -1.08
CA PHE A 24 -9.75 -15.97 -1.90
C PHE A 24 -8.72 -17.07 -2.12
N VAL A 25 -8.10 -17.08 -3.31
CA VAL A 25 -6.98 -17.98 -3.59
C VAL A 25 -5.76 -17.47 -2.84
N GLN A 26 -5.30 -18.23 -1.83
CA GLN A 26 -4.14 -17.78 -1.08
C GLN A 26 -2.83 -18.45 -1.46
N PRO A 27 -1.69 -17.73 -1.28
CA PRO A 27 -0.43 -18.11 -1.89
C PRO A 27 0.07 -19.46 -1.37
N SER A 28 0.86 -20.14 -2.19
CA SER A 28 1.49 -21.43 -1.84
C SER A 28 2.55 -21.28 -0.75
N LEU A 29 3.24 -20.13 -0.72
CA LEU A 29 4.14 -19.74 0.35
C LEU A 29 3.40 -18.77 1.28
N ARG A 30 3.16 -19.19 2.52
CA ARG A 30 2.56 -18.36 3.57
C ARG A 30 3.48 -18.31 4.79
N PRO A 31 3.56 -17.16 5.48
CA PRO A 31 4.01 -17.16 6.86
C PRO A 31 3.10 -18.08 7.69
N LEU A 32 3.64 -18.67 8.76
CA LEU A 32 2.82 -19.41 9.72
C LEU A 32 1.80 -18.45 10.35
N VAL A 33 0.53 -18.57 9.98
CA VAL A 33 -0.56 -17.75 10.52
C VAL A 33 -1.36 -18.54 11.55
N PRO A 34 -1.87 -17.90 12.61
CA PRO A 34 -2.83 -18.53 13.51
C PRO A 34 -4.06 -19.01 12.72
N GLY A 35 -4.52 -20.24 13.01
CA GLY A 35 -5.70 -20.83 12.39
C GLY A 35 -6.54 -21.58 13.41
N ILE A 36 -7.76 -21.92 13.04
CA ILE A 36 -8.61 -22.80 13.85
C ILE A 36 -7.96 -24.19 13.85
N ALA A 37 -7.80 -24.79 15.04
CA ALA A 37 -7.30 -26.16 15.16
C ALA A 37 -8.20 -27.12 14.38
N HIS A 38 -7.59 -28.12 13.72
CA HIS A 38 -8.35 -29.12 12.98
C HIS A 38 -9.37 -29.80 13.90
N ALA A 39 -10.62 -29.90 13.43
CA ALA A 39 -11.70 -30.51 14.19
C ALA A 39 -11.82 -32.02 13.89
N LEU A 40 -12.16 -32.79 14.93
CA LEU A 40 -12.80 -34.09 14.82
C LEU A 40 -14.25 -33.92 15.26
N PHE A 41 -15.16 -33.92 14.30
CA PHE A 41 -16.57 -33.64 14.55
C PHE A 41 -17.31 -34.94 14.83
N MET A 42 -17.68 -35.13 16.10
CA MET A 42 -18.37 -36.33 16.55
C MET A 42 -19.89 -36.13 16.50
N ASP A 43 -20.62 -37.01 15.82
CA ASP A 43 -22.09 -37.03 15.84
C ASP A 43 -22.56 -37.16 17.30
N VAL A 44 -21.98 -38.16 17.96
CA VAL A 44 -22.12 -38.45 19.38
C VAL A 44 -20.83 -39.06 19.95
N THR A 45 -20.46 -38.65 21.16
CA THR A 45 -19.36 -39.23 21.94
C THR A 45 -19.88 -40.27 22.92
N HIS A 46 -19.00 -41.11 23.47
CA HIS A 46 -19.38 -42.14 24.43
C HIS A 46 -19.86 -41.59 25.78
N ASP A 47 -19.53 -40.33 26.08
CA ASP A 47 -19.98 -39.64 27.29
C ASP A 47 -21.34 -38.95 27.11
N ASN A 48 -21.86 -38.86 25.87
CA ASN A 48 -23.16 -38.24 25.63
C ASN A 48 -24.29 -39.23 25.93
N GLU A 49 -25.42 -38.70 26.42
CA GLU A 49 -26.68 -39.44 26.42
C GLU A 49 -27.09 -39.80 24.98
N SER A 50 -27.92 -40.85 24.86
CA SER A 50 -28.42 -41.26 23.55
C SER A 50 -29.22 -40.10 22.93
N PRO A 51 -28.97 -39.72 21.67
CA PRO A 51 -29.75 -38.68 20.99
C PRO A 51 -31.25 -38.94 21.01
N ILE A 52 -31.66 -40.20 21.09
CA ILE A 52 -33.06 -40.63 21.14
C ILE A 52 -33.76 -40.12 22.42
N THR A 53 -33.04 -39.92 23.54
CA THR A 53 -33.63 -39.41 24.79
C THR A 53 -33.92 -37.91 24.74
N HIS A 54 -33.12 -37.15 24.00
CA HIS A 54 -33.23 -35.69 23.93
C HIS A 54 -33.88 -35.17 22.65
N ARG A 55 -33.85 -35.98 21.58
CA ARG A 55 -34.31 -35.62 20.24
C ARG A 55 -35.37 -36.61 19.77
N SER A 56 -35.04 -37.43 18.77
CA SER A 56 -35.86 -38.54 18.31
C SER A 56 -34.99 -39.58 17.60
N ALA A 57 -35.54 -40.79 17.39
CA ALA A 57 -34.90 -41.82 16.58
C ALA A 57 -34.76 -41.43 15.09
N TYR A 58 -35.52 -40.43 14.62
CA TYR A 58 -35.47 -39.94 13.25
C TYR A 58 -34.25 -39.04 12.99
N ASP A 59 -33.63 -38.46 14.03
CA ASP A 59 -32.62 -37.41 13.88
C ASP A 59 -31.21 -37.92 13.54
N SER A 60 -30.88 -39.17 13.91
CA SER A 60 -29.51 -39.67 13.79
C SER A 60 -28.98 -39.66 12.34
N LEU A 61 -29.85 -39.90 11.35
CA LEU A 61 -29.50 -39.86 9.93
C LEU A 61 -29.22 -38.41 9.44
N PRO A 62 -30.16 -37.45 9.55
CA PRO A 62 -29.91 -36.08 9.10
C PRO A 62 -28.77 -35.40 9.85
N SER A 63 -28.62 -35.59 11.17
CA SER A 63 -27.47 -35.06 11.90
C SER A 63 -26.15 -35.66 11.41
N SER A 64 -26.10 -36.96 11.13
CA SER A 64 -24.92 -37.59 10.52
C SER A 64 -24.57 -37.00 9.17
N ALA A 65 -25.56 -36.71 8.34
CA ALA A 65 -25.36 -36.11 7.04
C ALA A 65 -24.80 -34.68 7.16
N ILE A 66 -25.37 -33.86 8.05
CA ILE A 66 -24.91 -32.49 8.33
C ILE A 66 -23.44 -32.50 8.80
N VAL A 67 -23.10 -33.36 9.78
CA VAL A 67 -21.74 -33.51 10.30
C VAL A 67 -20.77 -34.00 9.22
N SER A 68 -21.12 -35.02 8.46
CA SER A 68 -20.27 -35.56 7.39
C SER A 68 -20.11 -34.63 6.18
N MET A 69 -20.94 -33.59 6.05
CA MET A 69 -20.72 -32.53 5.07
C MET A 69 -19.73 -31.45 5.54
N ALA A 70 -19.23 -31.53 6.77
CA ALA A 70 -18.06 -30.77 7.18
C ALA A 70 -16.78 -31.28 6.47
N CYS A 71 -15.89 -30.38 6.07
CA CYS A 71 -14.52 -30.65 5.61
C CYS A 71 -13.56 -30.82 6.79
N CYS A 72 -13.86 -31.77 7.67
CA CYS A 72 -13.01 -32.16 8.78
C CYS A 72 -13.16 -33.66 9.07
N ALA A 73 -12.38 -34.21 10.01
CA ALA A 73 -12.57 -35.60 10.40
C ALA A 73 -13.93 -35.76 11.09
N THR A 74 -14.61 -36.87 10.87
CA THR A 74 -15.92 -37.15 11.50
C THR A 74 -15.93 -38.51 12.18
N GLY A 75 -16.82 -38.71 13.15
CA GLY A 75 -16.96 -39.99 13.86
C GLY A 75 -18.23 -40.12 14.69
N SER A 76 -18.60 -41.35 15.01
CA SER A 76 -19.70 -41.70 15.91
C SER A 76 -19.24 -42.74 16.92
N THR A 77 -19.96 -42.86 18.04
CA THR A 77 -19.78 -43.94 19.00
C THR A 77 -20.65 -45.13 18.61
N ARG A 78 -20.15 -46.36 18.78
CA ARG A 78 -20.92 -47.59 18.53
C ARG A 78 -22.18 -47.64 19.40
N GLY A 79 -23.32 -47.96 18.79
CA GLY A 79 -24.65 -47.86 19.37
C GLY A 79 -25.46 -46.69 18.78
N TYR A 80 -24.82 -45.66 18.26
CA TYR A 80 -25.50 -44.54 17.59
C TYR A 80 -26.14 -44.98 16.28
N ASP A 81 -25.36 -45.63 15.42
CA ASP A 81 -25.79 -46.10 14.11
C ASP A 81 -26.85 -47.21 14.22
N GLU A 82 -26.78 -48.01 15.27
CA GLU A 82 -27.75 -49.04 15.62
C GLU A 82 -29.03 -48.47 16.26
N LEU A 83 -29.09 -47.18 16.60
CA LEU A 83 -30.21 -46.53 17.32
C LEU A 83 -30.46 -47.13 18.72
N VAL A 84 -29.42 -47.26 19.53
CA VAL A 84 -29.54 -47.67 20.94
C VAL A 84 -30.20 -46.54 21.76
N PRO A 85 -31.36 -46.77 22.40
CA PRO A 85 -32.19 -45.70 22.97
C PRO A 85 -31.74 -45.20 24.36
N HIS A 86 -30.64 -45.71 24.88
CA HIS A 86 -30.11 -45.37 26.21
C HIS A 86 -28.61 -45.12 26.14
N GLN A 87 -28.07 -44.37 27.10
CA GLN A 87 -26.63 -44.20 27.24
C GLN A 87 -25.99 -45.53 27.64
N ILE A 88 -24.91 -45.89 26.93
CA ILE A 88 -24.12 -47.08 27.24
C ILE A 88 -23.13 -46.71 28.35
N SER A 89 -23.41 -47.18 29.57
CA SER A 89 -22.58 -46.87 30.74
C SER A 89 -21.22 -47.54 30.66
N VAL A 90 -20.14 -46.76 30.69
CA VAL A 90 -18.76 -47.29 30.73
C VAL A 90 -18.40 -47.98 32.06
N VAL A 91 -19.28 -47.91 33.08
CA VAL A 91 -19.06 -48.48 34.41
C VAL A 91 -19.93 -49.71 34.66
N THR A 92 -21.19 -49.67 34.22
CA THR A 92 -22.22 -50.64 34.65
C THR A 92 -22.77 -51.49 33.50
N GLU A 93 -22.39 -51.23 32.25
CA GLU A 93 -22.83 -52.05 31.13
C GLU A 93 -22.01 -53.34 31.05
N GLU A 94 -22.69 -54.49 31.09
CA GLU A 94 -22.06 -55.82 31.01
C GLU A 94 -22.46 -56.58 29.72
N ARG A 95 -23.42 -56.06 28.94
CA ARG A 95 -23.90 -56.70 27.72
C ARG A 95 -22.92 -56.50 26.56
N PHE A 96 -22.87 -57.47 25.65
CA PHE A 96 -22.02 -57.38 24.47
C PHE A 96 -22.66 -56.54 23.36
N TYR A 97 -21.85 -55.81 22.60
CA TYR A 97 -22.34 -55.27 21.33
C TYR A 97 -22.75 -56.39 20.37
N THR A 98 -23.80 -56.15 19.60
CA THR A 98 -24.25 -57.03 18.53
C THR A 98 -23.15 -57.23 17.47
N LYS A 99 -23.03 -58.44 16.91
CA LYS A 99 -22.02 -58.77 15.89
C LYS A 99 -22.53 -58.41 14.48
N TRP A 100 -21.63 -57.97 13.61
CA TRP A 100 -21.96 -57.72 12.20
C TRP A 100 -22.18 -59.04 11.44
N ASN A 101 -23.33 -59.19 10.78
CA ASN A 101 -23.67 -60.32 9.93
C ASN A 101 -24.38 -59.86 8.64
N PRO A 102 -23.66 -59.70 7.51
CA PRO A 102 -24.25 -59.19 6.27
C PRO A 102 -25.08 -60.23 5.50
N ASN A 103 -25.01 -61.52 5.89
CA ASN A 103 -25.54 -62.63 5.09
C ASN A 103 -26.99 -63.01 5.46
N VAL A 104 -27.59 -62.32 6.43
CA VAL A 104 -28.96 -62.58 6.90
C VAL A 104 -29.86 -61.41 6.55
N ALA A 105 -31.09 -61.70 6.08
CA ALA A 105 -32.05 -60.66 5.70
C ALA A 105 -32.60 -59.92 6.93
N VAL A 106 -32.90 -60.66 7.99
CA VAL A 106 -33.36 -60.15 9.30
C VAL A 106 -32.34 -60.58 10.36
N PRO A 107 -31.71 -59.64 11.08
CA PRO A 107 -30.73 -59.98 12.13
C PRO A 107 -31.38 -60.72 13.30
N GLY A 108 -30.66 -61.69 13.88
CA GLY A 108 -31.05 -62.29 15.17
C GLY A 108 -30.75 -61.38 16.38
N PRO A 109 -31.15 -61.77 17.61
CA PRO A 109 -31.06 -60.93 18.82
C PRO A 109 -29.66 -60.39 19.19
N GLY A 110 -28.59 -61.02 18.68
CA GLY A 110 -27.20 -60.61 18.89
C GLY A 110 -26.49 -60.14 17.62
N GLU A 111 -27.22 -59.88 16.53
CA GLU A 111 -26.66 -59.57 15.21
C GLU A 111 -27.15 -58.21 14.69
N VAL A 112 -26.34 -57.57 13.86
CA VAL A 112 -26.71 -56.37 13.09
C VAL A 112 -26.25 -56.51 11.65
N ASN A 113 -26.99 -55.92 10.72
CA ASN A 113 -26.68 -55.89 9.29
C ASN A 113 -26.93 -54.49 8.72
N GLY A 114 -26.88 -54.34 7.39
CA GLY A 114 -27.11 -53.05 6.73
C GLY A 114 -28.49 -52.44 6.99
N ASN A 115 -29.50 -53.24 7.32
CA ASN A 115 -30.87 -52.79 7.57
C ASN A 115 -31.11 -52.37 9.02
N SER A 116 -30.10 -52.50 9.90
CA SER A 116 -30.21 -52.15 11.31
C SER A 116 -30.00 -50.65 11.53
N GLY A 117 -30.98 -49.97 12.12
CA GLY A 117 -30.91 -48.54 12.43
C GLY A 117 -30.61 -47.69 11.19
N ILE A 118 -29.58 -46.84 11.30
CA ILE A 118 -29.11 -45.97 10.20
C ILE A 118 -27.85 -46.49 9.49
N ILE A 119 -27.41 -47.73 9.74
CA ILE A 119 -26.11 -48.23 9.24
C ILE A 119 -25.96 -48.10 7.71
N ALA A 120 -26.99 -48.45 6.93
CA ALA A 120 -26.97 -48.25 5.47
C ALA A 120 -26.78 -46.77 5.09
N GLY A 121 -27.50 -45.87 5.76
CA GLY A 121 -27.40 -44.41 5.59
C GLY A 121 -26.02 -43.88 5.95
N LYS A 122 -25.47 -44.25 7.11
CA LYS A 122 -24.13 -43.85 7.53
C LYS A 122 -23.06 -44.33 6.55
N LYS A 123 -23.17 -45.56 6.05
CA LYS A 123 -22.25 -46.09 5.03
C LYS A 123 -22.26 -45.25 3.76
N ALA A 124 -23.43 -44.82 3.28
CA ALA A 124 -23.54 -43.97 2.09
C ALA A 124 -22.97 -42.57 2.33
N VAL A 125 -23.31 -41.95 3.45
CA VAL A 125 -22.81 -40.62 3.85
C VAL A 125 -21.28 -40.63 4.03
N ASN A 126 -20.70 -41.67 4.64
CA ASN A 126 -19.25 -41.80 4.80
C ASN A 126 -18.53 -41.97 3.46
N ARG A 127 -19.11 -42.73 2.51
CA ARG A 127 -18.57 -42.84 1.14
C ARG A 127 -18.57 -41.48 0.44
N LEU A 128 -19.68 -40.74 0.55
CA LEU A 128 -19.77 -39.38 0.00
C LEU A 128 -18.72 -38.46 0.63
N HIS A 129 -18.58 -38.46 1.97
CA HIS A 129 -17.57 -37.66 2.66
C HIS A 129 -16.14 -37.98 2.17
N GLN A 130 -15.82 -39.27 2.02
CA GLN A 130 -14.52 -39.73 1.51
C GLN A 130 -14.29 -39.26 0.07
N GLU A 131 -15.29 -39.38 -0.80
CA GLU A 131 -15.22 -38.92 -2.19
C GLU A 131 -14.97 -37.40 -2.25
N LEU A 132 -15.74 -36.62 -1.49
CA LEU A 132 -15.62 -35.16 -1.46
C LEU A 132 -14.26 -34.72 -0.94
N ALA A 133 -13.73 -35.39 0.09
CA ALA A 133 -12.39 -35.14 0.59
C ALA A 133 -11.31 -35.46 -0.46
N ALA A 134 -11.41 -36.62 -1.13
CA ALA A 134 -10.44 -37.05 -2.14
C ALA A 134 -10.40 -36.13 -3.37
N HIS A 135 -11.54 -35.55 -3.76
CA HIS A 135 -11.67 -34.66 -4.91
C HIS A 135 -11.56 -33.16 -4.57
N GLY A 136 -11.18 -32.82 -3.33
CA GLY A 136 -10.85 -31.45 -2.95
C GLY A 136 -12.05 -30.51 -2.77
N PHE A 137 -13.20 -31.03 -2.34
CA PHE A 137 -14.37 -30.21 -1.99
C PHE A 137 -14.19 -29.55 -0.61
N ILE A 138 -13.26 -28.60 -0.53
CA ILE A 138 -12.79 -28.03 0.74
C ILE A 138 -13.59 -26.82 1.22
N GLN A 139 -14.45 -26.25 0.38
CA GLN A 139 -15.25 -25.08 0.73
C GLN A 139 -16.64 -25.47 1.22
N VAL A 140 -17.14 -24.81 2.25
CA VAL A 140 -18.43 -25.07 2.88
C VAL A 140 -19.30 -23.82 2.97
N TYR A 141 -20.58 -24.00 2.69
CA TYR A 141 -21.64 -23.04 2.93
C TYR A 141 -22.78 -23.75 3.65
N VAL A 142 -23.37 -23.10 4.64
CA VAL A 142 -24.48 -23.64 5.43
C VAL A 142 -25.64 -22.67 5.34
N ASP A 143 -26.81 -23.20 5.02
CA ASP A 143 -28.05 -22.45 4.90
C ASP A 143 -29.12 -23.05 5.81
N GLN A 144 -29.80 -22.19 6.57
CA GLN A 144 -30.95 -22.57 7.37
C GLN A 144 -32.20 -22.34 6.52
N VAL A 145 -32.70 -23.40 5.89
CA VAL A 145 -33.81 -23.33 4.93
C VAL A 145 -35.16 -23.12 5.64
N ASP A 146 -35.34 -23.78 6.79
CA ASP A 146 -36.50 -23.66 7.67
C ASP A 146 -36.10 -24.06 9.10
N GLU A 147 -36.96 -23.93 10.13
CA GLU A 147 -36.66 -24.26 11.54
C GLU A 147 -35.94 -25.62 11.71
N ASP A 148 -36.40 -26.64 10.99
CA ASP A 148 -35.89 -28.02 11.08
C ASP A 148 -35.06 -28.46 9.85
N ILE A 149 -34.79 -27.58 8.88
CA ILE A 149 -34.14 -27.93 7.61
C ILE A 149 -32.82 -27.17 7.47
N VAL A 150 -31.73 -27.92 7.38
CA VAL A 150 -30.38 -27.39 7.16
C VAL A 150 -29.86 -27.90 5.83
N ALA A 151 -29.38 -26.99 4.98
CA ALA A 151 -28.65 -27.34 3.77
C ALA A 151 -27.16 -27.07 3.96
N VAL A 152 -26.32 -28.04 3.65
CA VAL A 152 -24.86 -27.91 3.66
C VAL A 152 -24.33 -28.15 2.26
N THR A 153 -23.64 -27.15 1.73
CA THR A 153 -22.97 -27.22 0.43
C THR A 153 -21.48 -27.44 0.64
N ARG A 154 -20.92 -28.50 0.06
CA ARG A 154 -19.47 -28.64 -0.15
C ARG A 154 -19.13 -28.28 -1.59
N HIS A 155 -18.18 -27.37 -1.80
CA HIS A 155 -17.78 -26.87 -3.11
C HIS A 155 -16.30 -27.16 -3.37
N CYS A 156 -15.97 -27.61 -4.58
CA CYS A 156 -14.59 -27.77 -5.05
C CYS A 156 -14.11 -26.49 -5.73
N PRO A 157 -13.12 -25.75 -5.19
CA PRO A 157 -12.64 -24.50 -5.77
C PRO A 157 -11.87 -24.67 -7.10
N HIS A 158 -11.59 -25.91 -7.52
CA HIS A 158 -10.87 -26.19 -8.76
C HIS A 158 -11.83 -26.46 -9.92
N THR A 159 -12.84 -27.29 -9.69
CA THR A 159 -13.81 -27.73 -10.71
C THR A 159 -15.09 -26.90 -10.68
N HIS A 160 -15.35 -26.19 -9.58
CA HIS A 160 -16.60 -25.49 -9.26
C HIS A 160 -17.84 -26.37 -9.23
N GLN A 161 -17.63 -27.69 -9.11
CA GLN A 161 -18.70 -28.60 -8.77
C GLN A 161 -19.01 -28.47 -7.27
N SER A 162 -20.30 -28.59 -6.94
CA SER A 162 -20.80 -28.58 -5.57
C SER A 162 -21.59 -29.83 -5.28
N VAL A 163 -21.64 -30.21 -4.00
CA VAL A 163 -22.61 -31.15 -3.47
C VAL A 163 -23.44 -30.44 -2.42
N VAL A 164 -24.76 -30.40 -2.63
CA VAL A 164 -25.72 -29.74 -1.73
C VAL A 164 -26.50 -30.83 -1.01
N ALA A 165 -26.28 -30.98 0.29
CA ALA A 165 -27.01 -31.91 1.13
C ALA A 165 -28.07 -31.16 1.94
N VAL A 166 -29.34 -31.48 1.72
CA VAL A 166 -30.49 -30.93 2.44
C VAL A 166 -30.96 -31.98 3.44
N SER A 167 -30.93 -31.63 4.72
CA SER A 167 -31.30 -32.52 5.82
C SER A 167 -32.42 -31.93 6.64
N ARG A 168 -33.54 -32.65 6.71
CA ARG A 168 -34.65 -32.32 7.59
C ARG A 168 -34.51 -33.08 8.90
N THR A 169 -34.00 -32.37 9.89
CA THR A 169 -33.72 -32.85 11.24
C THR A 169 -35.00 -33.17 12.03
N ALA A 170 -34.85 -33.88 13.14
CA ALA A 170 -35.95 -34.28 14.01
C ALA A 170 -35.56 -34.15 15.50
N PHE A 171 -35.21 -32.93 15.91
CA PHE A 171 -34.87 -32.57 17.30
C PHE A 171 -36.01 -32.77 18.30
N ARG A 172 -37.22 -33.06 17.81
CA ARG A 172 -38.40 -33.43 18.60
C ARG A 172 -39.00 -34.69 17.96
N ASP A 173 -39.69 -35.53 18.75
CA ASP A 173 -40.35 -36.72 18.20
C ASP A 173 -41.51 -36.31 17.25
N PRO A 174 -41.46 -36.67 15.95
CA PRO A 174 -42.51 -36.35 14.98
C PRO A 174 -43.90 -36.93 15.32
N LYS A 175 -43.99 -37.94 16.19
CA LYS A 175 -45.26 -38.52 16.64
C LYS A 175 -45.96 -37.68 17.69
N THR A 176 -45.21 -36.94 18.49
CA THR A 176 -45.74 -36.17 19.63
C THR A 176 -45.63 -34.66 19.43
N SER A 177 -44.94 -34.22 18.38
CA SER A 177 -44.60 -32.82 18.14
C SER A 177 -45.04 -32.39 16.75
N PHE A 178 -45.40 -31.11 16.62
CA PHE A 178 -45.79 -30.53 15.34
C PHE A 178 -44.57 -30.29 14.45
N TYR A 179 -44.67 -30.70 13.19
CA TYR A 179 -43.75 -30.37 12.10
C TYR A 179 -44.58 -29.83 10.92
N SER A 180 -44.14 -28.74 10.31
CA SER A 180 -44.85 -28.17 9.14
C SER A 180 -44.96 -29.19 8.01
N LYS A 181 -46.14 -29.35 7.41
CA LYS A 181 -46.27 -30.16 6.19
C LYS A 181 -45.82 -29.40 4.94
N GLU A 182 -45.86 -28.08 5.01
CA GLU A 182 -45.39 -27.19 3.95
C GLU A 182 -43.88 -27.03 4.11
N VAL A 183 -43.14 -27.64 3.19
CA VAL A 183 -41.68 -27.47 3.10
C VAL A 183 -41.42 -26.36 2.09
N PRO A 184 -40.66 -25.31 2.44
CA PRO A 184 -40.36 -24.24 1.50
C PRO A 184 -39.59 -24.78 0.29
N GLN A 185 -39.95 -24.26 -0.88
CA GLN A 185 -39.19 -24.51 -2.10
C GLN A 185 -37.74 -24.05 -1.93
N MET A 186 -36.79 -24.80 -2.48
CA MET A 186 -35.37 -24.43 -2.45
C MET A 186 -34.85 -24.09 -3.84
N CYS A 187 -34.05 -23.02 -3.88
CA CYS A 187 -33.33 -22.58 -5.07
C CYS A 187 -31.88 -23.10 -5.01
N ILE A 188 -31.51 -24.00 -5.91
CA ILE A 188 -30.13 -24.48 -6.02
C ILE A 188 -29.45 -23.75 -7.20
N PRO A 189 -28.41 -22.92 -6.94
CA PRO A 189 -27.64 -22.30 -8.01
C PRO A 189 -26.84 -23.33 -8.80
N GLY A 190 -27.00 -23.36 -10.11
CA GLY A 190 -26.36 -24.30 -11.01
C GLY A 190 -27.28 -25.42 -11.49
N LYS A 191 -26.71 -26.36 -12.24
CA LYS A 191 -27.40 -27.50 -12.82
C LYS A 191 -27.20 -28.73 -11.95
N ILE A 192 -28.29 -29.27 -11.43
CA ILE A 192 -28.30 -30.58 -10.78
C ILE A 192 -28.02 -31.64 -11.85
N GLU A 193 -26.94 -32.40 -11.64
CA GLU A 193 -26.49 -33.47 -12.51
C GLU A 193 -27.11 -34.81 -12.09
N GLU A 194 -27.20 -35.05 -10.79
CA GLU A 194 -27.77 -36.25 -10.19
C GLU A 194 -28.20 -36.00 -8.75
N VAL A 195 -29.08 -36.88 -8.25
CA VAL A 195 -29.31 -37.09 -6.83
C VAL A 195 -28.35 -38.18 -6.37
N ILE A 196 -27.31 -37.79 -5.64
CA ILE A 196 -26.27 -38.69 -5.12
C ILE A 196 -26.88 -39.64 -4.10
N LEU A 197 -27.72 -39.11 -3.21
CA LEU A 197 -28.32 -39.82 -2.09
C LEU A 197 -29.72 -39.24 -1.83
N GLU A 198 -30.74 -40.08 -1.75
CA GLU A 198 -31.97 -39.77 -1.04
C GLU A 198 -32.21 -40.85 0.02
N ALA A 199 -32.34 -40.44 1.28
CA ALA A 199 -32.49 -41.35 2.41
C ALA A 199 -33.49 -40.80 3.42
N ARG A 200 -34.34 -41.68 3.96
CA ARG A 200 -35.28 -41.33 5.03
C ARG A 200 -35.37 -42.42 6.07
N THR A 201 -35.43 -42.01 7.33
CA THR A 201 -35.72 -42.90 8.44
C THR A 201 -37.21 -43.26 8.40
N VAL A 202 -37.53 -44.55 8.30
CA VAL A 202 -38.90 -45.06 8.27
C VAL A 202 -39.14 -46.03 9.40
N GLU A 203 -40.40 -46.11 9.82
CA GLU A 203 -40.85 -47.10 10.80
C GLU A 203 -41.43 -48.32 10.09
N GLN A 204 -40.97 -49.51 10.46
CA GLN A 204 -41.50 -50.79 9.98
C GLN A 204 -42.38 -51.44 11.06
N SER A 205 -43.26 -52.35 10.63
CA SER A 205 -44.00 -53.21 11.55
C SER A 205 -43.05 -54.22 12.20
N ALA A 206 -42.54 -53.89 13.39
CA ALA A 206 -41.71 -54.73 14.23
C ALA A 206 -42.25 -54.77 15.67
N GLU A 207 -41.78 -55.70 16.50
CA GLU A 207 -42.12 -55.71 17.92
C GLU A 207 -41.59 -54.46 18.64
N PRO A 208 -42.33 -53.93 19.64
CA PRO A 208 -41.85 -52.81 20.45
C PRO A 208 -40.48 -53.09 21.06
N TYR A 209 -39.66 -52.04 21.18
CA TYR A 209 -38.33 -52.17 21.76
C TYR A 209 -38.36 -52.86 23.13
N LYS A 210 -37.54 -53.90 23.27
CA LYS A 210 -37.25 -54.57 24.54
C LYS A 210 -35.75 -54.72 24.67
N GLN A 211 -35.21 -54.25 25.79
CA GLN A 211 -33.79 -54.37 26.10
C GLN A 211 -33.39 -55.86 26.18
N ASP A 212 -32.42 -56.28 25.36
CA ASP A 212 -31.91 -57.65 25.39
C ASP A 212 -31.04 -57.88 26.64
N LYS A 213 -31.06 -59.11 27.16
CA LYS A 213 -30.36 -59.49 28.40
C LYS A 213 -28.84 -59.67 28.21
N SER A 214 -28.43 -60.02 27.01
CA SER A 214 -27.04 -60.40 26.70
C SER A 214 -26.38 -59.42 25.74
N PHE A 215 -27.16 -58.70 24.94
CA PHE A 215 -26.67 -57.80 23.91
C PHE A 215 -27.19 -56.36 24.06
N ILE A 216 -26.38 -55.40 23.61
CA ILE A 216 -26.78 -54.00 23.45
C ILE A 216 -27.50 -53.89 22.10
N ASN A 217 -28.83 -53.95 22.14
CA ASN A 217 -29.68 -53.85 20.95
C ASN A 217 -30.28 -52.46 20.76
N GLY A 218 -30.41 -52.07 19.48
CA GLY A 218 -31.08 -50.84 19.06
C GLY A 218 -32.58 -51.01 18.85
N LEU A 219 -33.23 -49.94 18.37
CA LEU A 219 -34.66 -49.94 18.05
C LEU A 219 -34.93 -50.71 16.74
N PRO A 220 -35.57 -51.90 16.79
CA PRO A 220 -35.77 -52.74 15.59
C PRO A 220 -36.81 -52.20 14.61
N GLN A 221 -37.69 -51.30 15.07
CA GLN A 221 -38.77 -50.74 14.26
C GLN A 221 -38.30 -49.62 13.33
N TYR A 222 -37.07 -49.11 13.45
CA TYR A 222 -36.56 -48.05 12.60
C TYR A 222 -35.50 -48.58 11.63
N THR A 223 -35.66 -48.23 10.36
CA THR A 223 -34.65 -48.47 9.32
C THR A 223 -34.54 -47.26 8.41
N VAL A 224 -33.66 -47.34 7.41
CA VAL A 224 -33.51 -46.30 6.39
C VAL A 224 -33.94 -46.82 5.03
N GLU A 225 -34.89 -46.15 4.39
CA GLU A 225 -35.10 -46.26 2.95
C GLU A 225 -34.06 -45.41 2.25
N ILE A 226 -33.29 -46.01 1.34
CA ILE A 226 -32.15 -45.36 0.67
C ILE A 226 -32.15 -45.63 -0.83
N ARG A 227 -31.85 -44.61 -1.62
CA ARG A 227 -31.53 -44.71 -3.04
C ARG A 227 -30.30 -43.84 -3.33
N GLU A 228 -29.35 -44.39 -4.10
CA GLU A 228 -28.09 -43.74 -4.45
C GLU A 228 -28.03 -43.55 -5.98
N HIS A 229 -27.43 -42.44 -6.44
CA HIS A 229 -27.15 -42.15 -7.85
C HIS A 229 -28.36 -42.29 -8.81
N ILE A 230 -29.41 -41.50 -8.55
CA ILE A 230 -30.62 -41.47 -9.38
C ILE A 230 -30.74 -40.14 -10.13
N GLN A 231 -31.53 -40.13 -11.21
CA GLN A 231 -31.87 -38.87 -11.89
C GLN A 231 -32.90 -38.09 -11.08
N LEU A 232 -32.92 -36.76 -11.22
CA LEU A 232 -33.83 -35.89 -10.48
C LEU A 232 -35.30 -36.27 -10.68
N VAL A 233 -35.67 -36.70 -11.89
CA VAL A 233 -37.03 -37.15 -12.24
C VAL A 233 -37.44 -38.45 -11.55
N ASP A 234 -36.49 -39.25 -11.09
CA ASP A 234 -36.72 -40.53 -10.41
C ASP A 234 -36.77 -40.37 -8.89
N SER A 235 -36.52 -39.15 -8.37
CA SER A 235 -36.56 -38.84 -6.95
C SER A 235 -37.96 -39.04 -6.38
N LYS A 236 -38.04 -39.59 -5.18
CA LYS A 236 -39.29 -39.69 -4.43
C LYS A 236 -39.45 -38.57 -3.41
N ILE A 237 -38.37 -37.85 -3.10
CA ILE A 237 -38.35 -36.77 -2.13
C ILE A 237 -38.61 -35.42 -2.78
N VAL A 238 -38.09 -35.20 -3.99
CA VAL A 238 -38.18 -33.91 -4.69
C VAL A 238 -38.75 -34.05 -6.10
N ARG A 239 -39.27 -32.94 -6.58
CA ARG A 239 -39.64 -32.74 -7.98
C ARG A 239 -39.09 -31.40 -8.46
N GLN A 240 -38.67 -31.37 -9.73
CA GLN A 240 -38.29 -30.10 -10.36
C GLN A 240 -39.53 -29.23 -10.55
N ALA A 241 -39.51 -28.05 -9.96
CA ALA A 241 -40.59 -27.07 -10.02
C ALA A 241 -40.44 -26.15 -11.23
N GLY A 242 -39.20 -25.69 -11.47
CA GLY A 242 -38.88 -24.73 -12.51
C GLY A 242 -37.38 -24.51 -12.69
N VAL A 243 -37.07 -23.65 -13.65
CA VAL A 243 -35.72 -23.09 -13.84
C VAL A 243 -35.89 -21.59 -13.95
N THR A 244 -35.23 -20.86 -13.07
CA THR A 244 -35.30 -19.40 -13.04
C THR A 244 -33.91 -18.85 -13.34
N THR A 245 -33.87 -17.85 -14.22
CA THR A 245 -32.65 -17.12 -14.55
C THR A 245 -32.70 -15.77 -13.84
N LYS A 246 -31.97 -15.62 -12.72
CA LYS A 246 -32.00 -14.39 -11.88
C LYS A 246 -31.00 -13.29 -12.31
N GLY A 247 -30.45 -13.41 -13.52
CA GLY A 247 -29.51 -12.45 -14.11
C GLY A 247 -28.73 -13.10 -15.25
N PRO A 248 -27.77 -12.40 -15.87
CA PRO A 248 -26.86 -13.03 -16.83
C PRO A 248 -26.11 -14.16 -16.13
N ASN A 249 -26.36 -15.40 -16.54
CA ASN A 249 -25.65 -16.62 -16.08
C ASN A 249 -25.89 -17.05 -14.62
N GLU A 250 -26.96 -16.56 -13.99
CA GLU A 250 -27.48 -17.13 -12.74
C GLU A 250 -28.59 -18.13 -13.04
N TYR A 251 -28.18 -19.31 -13.51
CA TYR A 251 -29.05 -20.46 -13.68
C TYR A 251 -29.37 -21.05 -12.30
N VAL A 252 -30.64 -21.02 -11.91
CA VAL A 252 -31.11 -21.57 -10.62
C VAL A 252 -32.17 -22.62 -10.91
N GLN A 253 -31.99 -23.81 -10.34
CA GLN A 253 -33.02 -24.85 -10.36
C GLN A 253 -33.86 -24.76 -9.10
N GLU A 254 -35.16 -24.64 -9.30
CA GLU A 254 -36.14 -24.62 -8.22
C GLU A 254 -36.64 -26.05 -7.99
N ILE A 255 -36.47 -26.52 -6.75
CA ILE A 255 -36.87 -27.86 -6.32
C ILE A 255 -37.99 -27.75 -5.29
N ASP A 256 -39.07 -28.48 -5.55
CA ASP A 256 -40.17 -28.67 -4.60
C ASP A 256 -39.93 -29.99 -3.85
N PHE A 257 -40.13 -29.95 -2.53
CA PHE A 257 -40.03 -31.14 -1.68
C PHE A 257 -41.42 -31.77 -1.53
N GLU A 258 -41.62 -32.94 -2.14
CA GLU A 258 -42.88 -33.69 -2.03
C GLU A 258 -42.91 -34.56 -0.77
N ASN A 259 -41.82 -35.25 -0.46
CA ASN A 259 -41.76 -36.22 0.66
C ASN A 259 -40.52 -36.04 1.55
N LEU A 260 -40.06 -34.81 1.78
CA LEU A 260 -39.01 -34.52 2.74
C LEU A 260 -39.58 -34.55 4.17
N THR A 261 -39.77 -35.75 4.74
CA THR A 261 -40.28 -35.94 6.11
C THR A 261 -39.19 -35.69 7.16
N PRO A 262 -39.53 -35.36 8.43
CA PRO A 262 -38.53 -35.34 9.51
C PRO A 262 -37.73 -36.65 9.55
N GLY A 263 -36.40 -36.55 9.65
CA GLY A 263 -35.50 -37.69 9.55
C GLY A 263 -35.06 -38.06 8.14
N SER A 264 -35.13 -37.11 7.19
CA SER A 264 -34.73 -37.31 5.79
C SER A 264 -33.51 -36.48 5.41
N THR A 265 -32.71 -37.00 4.49
CA THR A 265 -31.59 -36.32 3.84
C THR A 265 -31.62 -36.59 2.35
N ILE A 266 -31.36 -35.55 1.56
CA ILE A 266 -31.11 -35.67 0.13
C ILE A 266 -29.84 -34.89 -0.25
N ALA A 267 -29.01 -35.44 -1.12
CA ALA A 267 -27.78 -34.81 -1.61
C ALA A 267 -27.76 -34.74 -3.14
N PHE A 268 -27.47 -33.56 -3.67
CA PHE A 268 -27.42 -33.28 -5.11
C PHE A 268 -25.99 -33.03 -5.56
N ARG A 269 -25.61 -33.54 -6.73
CA ARG A 269 -24.41 -33.06 -7.44
C ARG A 269 -24.80 -31.91 -8.34
N VAL A 270 -24.08 -30.80 -8.24
CA VAL A 270 -24.42 -29.56 -8.92
C VAL A 270 -23.19 -29.01 -9.64
N SER A 271 -23.32 -28.74 -10.94
CA SER A 271 -22.33 -27.99 -11.71
C SER A 271 -22.78 -26.57 -11.95
N LEU A 272 -21.83 -25.69 -12.32
CA LEU A 272 -22.17 -24.35 -12.79
C LEU A 272 -23.02 -24.42 -14.07
N ASP A 273 -23.71 -23.32 -14.39
CA ASP A 273 -24.26 -23.11 -15.73
C ASP A 273 -23.18 -23.39 -16.80
N PRO A 274 -23.49 -24.05 -17.93
CA PRO A 274 -22.49 -24.39 -18.95
C PRO A 274 -21.70 -23.18 -19.48
N ASN A 275 -22.33 -22.01 -19.60
CA ASN A 275 -21.62 -20.80 -20.03
C ASN A 275 -20.69 -20.28 -18.92
N ALA A 276 -21.16 -20.28 -17.68
CA ALA A 276 -20.33 -19.93 -16.53
C ALA A 276 -19.14 -20.89 -16.36
N GLN A 277 -19.34 -22.20 -16.52
CA GLN A 277 -18.29 -23.21 -16.47
C GLN A 277 -17.24 -22.97 -17.56
N LYS A 278 -17.69 -22.69 -18.79
CA LYS A 278 -16.81 -22.32 -19.90
C LYS A 278 -15.99 -21.08 -19.57
N SER A 279 -16.64 -20.02 -19.10
CA SER A 279 -16.00 -18.73 -18.78
C SER A 279 -15.00 -18.84 -17.62
N VAL A 280 -15.33 -19.57 -16.55
CA VAL A 280 -14.38 -19.85 -15.47
C VAL A 280 -13.18 -20.67 -15.98
N GLY A 281 -13.42 -21.71 -16.79
CA GLY A 281 -12.35 -22.52 -17.35
C GLY A 281 -11.38 -21.72 -18.22
N ILE A 282 -11.89 -20.83 -19.09
CA ILE A 282 -11.07 -19.92 -19.91
C ILE A 282 -10.32 -18.92 -19.02
N LEU A 283 -10.99 -18.33 -18.04
CA LEU A 283 -10.36 -17.40 -17.10
C LEU A 283 -9.20 -18.05 -16.35
N ARG A 284 -9.40 -19.29 -15.86
CA ARG A 284 -8.36 -20.09 -15.21
C ARG A 284 -7.19 -20.36 -16.15
N ASN A 285 -7.43 -20.67 -17.42
CA ASN A 285 -6.37 -20.85 -18.42
C ASN A 285 -5.49 -19.60 -18.56
N HIS A 286 -6.10 -18.41 -18.63
CA HIS A 286 -5.36 -17.15 -18.70
C HIS A 286 -4.60 -16.83 -17.40
N LEU A 287 -5.10 -17.25 -16.24
CA LEU A 287 -4.43 -17.07 -14.95
C LEU A 287 -3.21 -18.00 -14.75
N ILE A 288 -3.05 -19.05 -15.56
CA ILE A 288 -1.88 -19.97 -15.49
C ILE A 288 -0.57 -19.20 -15.63
N GLN A 289 -0.54 -18.14 -16.42
CA GLN A 289 0.65 -17.30 -16.63
C GLN A 289 1.20 -16.69 -15.33
N PHE A 290 0.32 -16.44 -14.35
CA PHE A 290 0.71 -15.89 -13.05
C PHE A 290 0.99 -17.00 -12.03
N ARG A 291 0.17 -18.06 -12.03
CA ARG A 291 0.24 -19.17 -11.07
C ARG A 291 -0.16 -20.50 -11.71
N PRO A 292 0.70 -21.55 -11.64
CA PRO A 292 0.39 -22.87 -12.19
C PRO A 292 -0.83 -23.58 -11.56
N HIS A 293 -1.24 -23.19 -10.35
CA HIS A 293 -2.38 -23.76 -9.63
C HIS A 293 -3.70 -23.68 -10.41
N PHE A 294 -3.87 -22.69 -11.29
CA PHE A 294 -5.08 -22.55 -12.11
C PHE A 294 -5.20 -23.58 -13.25
N ARG A 295 -4.21 -24.45 -13.45
CA ARG A 295 -4.24 -25.51 -14.49
C ARG A 295 -5.35 -26.53 -14.29
N SER A 296 -5.68 -26.87 -13.04
CA SER A 296 -6.81 -27.77 -12.79
C SER A 296 -8.12 -27.05 -13.16
N GLY A 297 -8.99 -27.69 -13.94
CA GLY A 297 -10.26 -27.10 -14.39
C GLY A 297 -10.15 -26.00 -15.46
N SER A 298 -8.96 -25.76 -16.03
CA SER A 298 -8.79 -24.78 -17.12
C SER A 298 -9.29 -25.31 -18.46
N LEU A 299 -9.83 -24.44 -19.29
CA LEU A 299 -10.28 -24.72 -20.65
C LEU A 299 -9.56 -23.84 -21.67
N THR A 300 -9.36 -24.35 -22.88
CA THR A 300 -8.76 -23.56 -23.97
C THR A 300 -9.70 -22.42 -24.40
N ASP A 301 -9.14 -21.24 -24.59
CA ASP A 301 -9.84 -20.07 -25.13
C ASP A 301 -10.21 -20.30 -26.61
N ASP A 302 -11.43 -19.92 -26.99
CA ASP A 302 -11.96 -19.96 -28.36
C ASP A 302 -11.48 -18.79 -29.24
N GLN A 303 -10.49 -18.03 -28.77
CA GLN A 303 -9.83 -16.92 -29.46
C GLN A 303 -10.68 -15.65 -29.56
N GLN A 304 -11.67 -15.48 -28.68
CA GLN A 304 -12.55 -14.33 -28.71
C GLN A 304 -11.81 -12.99 -28.59
N PHE A 305 -10.76 -12.91 -27.76
CA PHE A 305 -10.00 -11.69 -27.52
C PHE A 305 -8.53 -11.82 -27.91
N PRO A 306 -8.09 -11.20 -29.03
CA PRO A 306 -6.70 -11.28 -29.48
C PRO A 306 -5.66 -10.80 -28.46
N ILE A 307 -6.01 -9.83 -27.61
CA ILE A 307 -5.11 -9.25 -26.61
C ILE A 307 -4.70 -10.26 -25.53
N LEU A 308 -5.54 -11.28 -25.26
CA LEU A 308 -5.25 -12.32 -24.26
C LEU A 308 -4.31 -13.42 -24.80
N LYS A 309 -4.04 -13.46 -26.11
CA LYS A 309 -3.04 -14.37 -26.71
C LYS A 309 -1.60 -13.94 -26.36
N VAL A 310 -1.42 -12.68 -25.99
CA VAL A 310 -0.13 -12.11 -25.62
C VAL A 310 0.00 -12.24 -24.09
N PRO A 311 1.10 -12.84 -23.58
CA PRO A 311 1.37 -12.85 -22.15
C PRO A 311 1.34 -11.42 -21.59
N PHE A 312 0.72 -11.24 -20.42
CA PHE A 312 0.57 -9.94 -19.81
C PHE A 312 1.92 -9.27 -19.53
N GLU A 313 2.97 -10.05 -19.25
CA GLU A 313 4.35 -9.54 -19.13
C GLU A 313 4.80 -8.77 -20.38
N THR A 314 4.45 -9.23 -21.58
CA THR A 314 4.78 -8.55 -22.85
C THR A 314 3.99 -7.26 -23.06
N ILE A 315 2.80 -7.15 -22.45
CA ILE A 315 2.03 -5.90 -22.42
C ILE A 315 2.67 -4.94 -21.42
N ALA A 316 2.96 -5.42 -20.21
CA ALA A 316 3.58 -4.66 -19.14
C ALA A 316 4.98 -4.14 -19.52
N SER A 317 5.76 -4.88 -20.29
CA SER A 317 7.11 -4.48 -20.73
C SER A 317 7.13 -3.29 -21.69
N LYS A 318 5.99 -2.90 -22.26
CA LYS A 318 5.86 -1.72 -23.13
C LYS A 318 5.60 -0.43 -22.36
N LEU A 319 5.26 -0.53 -21.07
CA LEU A 319 4.96 0.62 -20.22
C LEU A 319 6.25 1.28 -19.79
N SER A 320 6.32 2.61 -19.91
CA SER A 320 7.33 3.40 -19.22
C SER A 320 7.03 3.49 -17.72
N LEU A 321 8.00 3.96 -16.93
CA LEU A 321 7.75 4.28 -15.51
C LEU A 321 6.68 5.37 -15.33
N ALA A 322 6.50 6.28 -16.30
CA ALA A 322 5.43 7.26 -16.29
C ALA A 322 4.05 6.64 -16.58
N ASP A 323 3.98 5.63 -17.46
CA ASP A 323 2.74 4.86 -17.68
C ASP A 323 2.38 4.06 -16.42
N LEU A 324 3.39 3.48 -15.77
CA LEU A 324 3.20 2.73 -14.52
C LEU A 324 2.67 3.61 -13.38
N ASN A 325 2.98 4.91 -13.34
CA ASN A 325 2.32 5.86 -12.42
C ASN A 325 0.79 5.87 -12.64
N GLN A 326 0.35 5.95 -13.90
CA GLN A 326 -1.06 5.99 -14.26
C GLN A 326 -1.77 4.66 -13.97
N VAL A 327 -1.11 3.54 -14.25
CA VAL A 327 -1.64 2.20 -14.02
C VAL A 327 -1.75 1.87 -12.54
N LEU A 328 -0.71 2.17 -11.75
CA LEU A 328 -0.60 1.72 -10.37
C LEU A 328 -1.15 2.72 -9.34
N TYR A 329 -0.97 4.02 -9.53
CA TYR A 329 -1.17 5.03 -8.47
C TYR A 329 -2.27 6.03 -8.80
N ARG A 330 -1.92 7.29 -9.09
CA ARG A 330 -2.83 8.44 -9.24
C ARG A 330 -3.72 8.65 -8.01
N CYS A 331 -3.34 9.58 -7.15
CA CYS A 331 -4.23 10.01 -6.06
C CYS A 331 -5.46 10.75 -6.61
N ASP A 332 -6.44 11.03 -5.77
CA ASP A 332 -7.71 11.61 -6.23
C ASP A 332 -7.53 12.96 -6.95
N ALA A 333 -6.74 13.88 -6.39
CA ALA A 333 -6.47 15.18 -7.01
C ALA A 333 -5.76 15.08 -8.37
N GLU A 334 -4.91 14.05 -8.55
CA GLU A 334 -4.27 13.74 -9.82
C GLU A 334 -5.27 13.18 -10.84
N GLU A 335 -6.12 12.24 -10.42
CA GLU A 335 -7.13 11.62 -11.29
C GLU A 335 -8.22 12.63 -11.71
N GLN A 336 -8.60 13.55 -10.81
CA GLN A 336 -9.55 14.63 -11.10
C GLN A 336 -9.03 15.62 -12.14
N GLU A 337 -7.71 15.91 -12.16
CA GLU A 337 -7.11 16.77 -13.19
C GLU A 337 -7.32 16.19 -14.60
N ASP A 338 -7.38 14.87 -14.70
CA ASP A 338 -7.66 14.14 -15.93
C ASP A 338 -9.16 13.99 -16.26
N GLY A 339 -10.05 14.46 -15.37
CA GLY A 339 -11.50 14.37 -15.50
C GLY A 339 -12.14 13.12 -14.88
N GLY A 340 -11.39 12.36 -14.07
CA GLY A 340 -11.87 11.18 -13.35
C GLY A 340 -11.99 11.41 -11.83
N GLY A 341 -11.73 10.35 -11.06
CA GLY A 341 -11.69 10.38 -9.60
C GLY A 341 -11.39 8.98 -9.05
N CYS A 342 -11.00 8.89 -7.77
CA CYS A 342 -10.83 7.60 -7.10
C CYS A 342 -12.18 6.91 -6.88
N TYR A 343 -12.25 5.60 -7.07
CA TYR A 343 -13.48 4.84 -6.86
C TYR A 343 -13.94 4.93 -5.40
N ASN A 344 -15.21 5.25 -5.19
CA ASN A 344 -15.84 5.24 -3.86
C ASN A 344 -16.52 3.90 -3.60
N ILE A 345 -16.01 3.14 -2.62
CA ILE A 345 -16.61 1.86 -2.23
C ILE A 345 -17.83 2.15 -1.34
N PRO A 346 -19.05 1.74 -1.72
CA PRO A 346 -20.25 1.99 -0.93
C PRO A 346 -20.12 1.46 0.50
N ASN A 347 -20.64 2.23 1.47
CA ASN A 347 -20.56 1.92 2.91
C ASN A 347 -19.13 1.75 3.46
N TRP A 348 -18.14 2.32 2.77
CA TRP A 348 -16.75 2.34 3.19
C TRP A 348 -16.10 3.69 2.81
N THR A 349 -14.83 3.70 2.42
CA THR A 349 -14.09 4.92 2.04
C THR A 349 -13.68 4.90 0.57
N PRO A 350 -13.42 6.08 -0.04
CA PRO A 350 -12.78 6.13 -1.34
C PRO A 350 -11.38 5.50 -1.34
N LEU A 351 -10.99 4.91 -2.48
CA LEU A 351 -9.64 4.44 -2.67
C LEU A 351 -8.63 5.60 -2.55
N LYS A 352 -7.45 5.33 -1.99
CA LYS A 352 -6.36 6.33 -1.92
C LYS A 352 -5.72 6.60 -3.28
N TYR A 353 -5.76 5.60 -4.14
CA TYR A 353 -5.25 5.63 -5.51
C TYR A 353 -6.33 5.09 -6.45
N ALA A 354 -6.46 5.69 -7.62
CA ALA A 354 -7.35 5.24 -8.69
C ALA A 354 -6.81 3.96 -9.38
N GLY A 355 -5.49 3.79 -9.40
CA GLY A 355 -4.80 2.64 -9.97
C GLY A 355 -4.83 1.39 -9.08
N LEU A 356 -4.16 0.34 -9.56
CA LEU A 356 -4.18 -0.98 -8.92
C LEU A 356 -3.69 -0.95 -7.46
N GLN A 357 -2.76 -0.05 -7.10
CA GLN A 357 -2.30 0.08 -5.72
C GLN A 357 -3.45 0.35 -4.77
N GLY A 358 -4.43 1.16 -5.16
CA GLY A 358 -5.57 1.50 -4.31
C GLY A 358 -6.37 0.26 -3.93
N LEU A 359 -6.68 -0.57 -4.94
CA LEU A 359 -7.35 -1.86 -4.76
C LEU A 359 -6.49 -2.82 -3.92
N MET A 360 -5.20 -2.94 -4.26
CA MET A 360 -4.27 -3.84 -3.58
C MET A 360 -4.06 -3.47 -2.10
N SER A 361 -4.11 -2.18 -1.75
CA SER A 361 -4.02 -1.73 -0.36
C SER A 361 -5.23 -2.18 0.47
N VAL A 362 -6.45 -2.11 -0.07
CA VAL A 362 -7.64 -2.68 0.60
C VAL A 362 -7.51 -4.20 0.70
N MET A 363 -7.08 -4.83 -0.40
CA MET A 363 -7.02 -6.28 -0.48
C MET A 363 -5.94 -6.90 0.41
N ALA A 364 -4.89 -6.15 0.75
CA ALA A 364 -3.88 -6.56 1.71
C ALA A 364 -4.46 -6.85 3.10
N ASP A 365 -5.58 -6.21 3.47
CA ASP A 365 -6.25 -6.42 4.75
C ASP A 365 -7.33 -7.51 4.68
N ILE A 366 -8.11 -7.55 3.59
CA ILE A 366 -9.25 -8.47 3.47
C ILE A 366 -8.83 -9.91 3.14
N ARG A 367 -7.83 -10.08 2.25
CA ARG A 367 -7.46 -11.40 1.71
C ARG A 367 -6.83 -12.32 2.76
N PRO A 368 -5.85 -11.88 3.57
CA PRO A 368 -5.25 -12.75 4.59
C PRO A 368 -6.25 -13.23 5.64
N LYS A 369 -7.30 -12.45 5.90
CA LYS A 369 -8.38 -12.77 6.83
C LYS A 369 -9.55 -13.52 6.18
N ASN A 370 -9.50 -13.67 4.85
CA ASN A 370 -10.61 -14.16 4.04
C ASN A 370 -11.93 -13.45 4.36
N ASP A 371 -11.87 -12.13 4.54
CA ASP A 371 -13.00 -11.29 4.93
C ASP A 371 -13.92 -11.05 3.72
N LEU A 372 -14.68 -12.08 3.36
CA LEU A 372 -15.65 -12.03 2.29
C LEU A 372 -16.84 -11.13 2.63
N GLY A 373 -17.03 -10.72 3.90
CA GLY A 373 -18.09 -9.82 4.35
C GLY A 373 -17.75 -8.33 4.23
N HIS A 374 -16.55 -8.00 3.74
CA HIS A 374 -16.13 -6.62 3.56
C HIS A 374 -16.98 -5.90 2.48
N PRO A 375 -17.31 -4.60 2.64
CA PRO A 375 -18.07 -3.83 1.63
C PRO A 375 -17.46 -3.84 0.22
N PHE A 376 -16.15 -4.04 0.13
CA PHE A 376 -15.44 -4.27 -1.14
C PHE A 376 -15.95 -5.52 -1.89
N CYS A 377 -16.08 -6.64 -1.17
CA CYS A 377 -16.59 -7.88 -1.73
C CYS A 377 -18.08 -7.79 -2.04
N ASP A 378 -18.85 -7.11 -1.18
CA ASP A 378 -20.26 -6.83 -1.44
C ASP A 378 -20.45 -6.03 -2.72
N ASN A 379 -19.68 -4.96 -2.93
CA ASN A 379 -19.75 -4.16 -4.14
C ASN A 379 -19.50 -5.00 -5.42
N LEU A 380 -18.48 -5.87 -5.39
CA LEU A 380 -18.16 -6.79 -6.51
C LEU A 380 -19.24 -7.84 -6.75
N ARG A 381 -19.96 -8.27 -5.70
CA ARG A 381 -21.11 -9.18 -5.84
C ARG A 381 -22.34 -8.45 -6.37
N SER A 382 -22.57 -7.21 -5.93
CA SER A 382 -23.75 -6.43 -6.28
C SER A 382 -23.72 -5.88 -7.71
N GLY A 383 -22.56 -5.72 -8.33
CA GLY A 383 -22.48 -5.27 -9.72
C GLY A 383 -21.08 -5.08 -10.28
N ASP A 384 -21.02 -4.60 -11.52
CA ASP A 384 -19.79 -4.54 -12.32
C ASP A 384 -19.07 -3.20 -12.25
N TRP A 385 -19.52 -2.27 -11.41
CA TRP A 385 -19.04 -0.89 -11.41
C TRP A 385 -17.53 -0.75 -11.15
N MET A 386 -17.00 -1.46 -10.15
CA MET A 386 -15.56 -1.44 -9.85
C MET A 386 -14.73 -2.12 -10.95
N ILE A 387 -15.29 -3.18 -11.54
CA ILE A 387 -14.70 -3.94 -12.64
C ILE A 387 -14.55 -3.04 -13.88
N ASP A 388 -15.63 -2.32 -14.23
CA ASP A 388 -15.67 -1.39 -15.36
C ASP A 388 -14.86 -0.12 -15.11
N TYR A 389 -14.86 0.39 -13.89
CA TYR A 389 -14.04 1.54 -13.51
C TYR A 389 -12.55 1.30 -13.84
N LEU A 390 -12.02 0.13 -13.46
CA LEU A 390 -10.60 -0.18 -13.63
C LEU A 390 -10.18 -0.26 -15.10
N SER A 391 -10.95 -0.98 -15.93
CA SER A 391 -10.60 -1.13 -17.34
C SER A 391 -10.82 0.18 -18.11
N ASN A 392 -11.96 0.84 -17.90
CA ASN A 392 -12.34 2.04 -18.64
C ASN A 392 -11.41 3.21 -18.33
N ARG A 393 -10.95 3.39 -17.08
CA ARG A 393 -9.99 4.46 -16.76
C ARG A 393 -8.70 4.31 -17.55
N LEU A 394 -8.19 3.09 -17.69
CA LEU A 394 -6.93 2.81 -18.39
C LEU A 394 -7.08 2.94 -19.91
N ILE A 395 -8.22 2.49 -20.45
CA ILE A 395 -8.55 2.69 -21.87
C ILE A 395 -8.60 4.19 -22.20
N ALA A 396 -9.24 4.99 -21.35
CA ALA A 396 -9.37 6.43 -21.53
C ALA A 396 -8.04 7.20 -21.47
N ARG A 397 -6.98 6.63 -20.86
CA ARG A 397 -5.65 7.28 -20.79
C ARG A 397 -4.94 7.35 -22.14
N GLY A 398 -5.25 6.45 -23.07
CA GLY A 398 -4.52 6.33 -24.32
C GLY A 398 -3.16 5.65 -24.18
N GLY A 399 -2.41 5.59 -25.29
CA GLY A 399 -1.04 5.05 -25.31
C GLY A 399 -0.93 3.58 -24.87
N ALA A 400 0.17 3.25 -24.20
CA ALA A 400 0.43 1.89 -23.72
C ALA A 400 -0.54 1.46 -22.58
N CYS A 401 -1.08 2.40 -21.82
CA CYS A 401 -2.09 2.14 -20.79
C CYS A 401 -3.37 1.52 -21.38
N THR A 402 -3.72 1.88 -22.63
CA THR A 402 -4.89 1.33 -23.31
C THR A 402 -4.79 -0.19 -23.51
N ASP A 403 -3.61 -0.73 -23.79
CA ASP A 403 -3.45 -2.18 -23.96
C ASP A 403 -3.66 -2.93 -22.65
N VAL A 404 -3.22 -2.34 -21.52
CA VAL A 404 -3.50 -2.86 -20.16
C VAL A 404 -4.99 -2.81 -19.87
N GLY A 405 -5.65 -1.68 -20.15
CA GLY A 405 -7.10 -1.53 -19.96
C GLY A 405 -7.92 -2.50 -20.82
N LYS A 406 -7.52 -2.72 -22.07
CA LYS A 406 -8.13 -3.72 -22.97
C LYS A 406 -7.91 -5.14 -22.48
N TRP A 407 -6.73 -5.45 -21.95
CA TRP A 407 -6.47 -6.75 -21.34
C TRP A 407 -7.38 -7.00 -20.13
N PHE A 408 -7.52 -6.01 -19.24
CA PHE A 408 -8.46 -6.09 -18.12
C PHE A 408 -9.90 -6.23 -18.61
N ALA A 409 -10.34 -5.42 -19.58
CA ALA A 409 -11.68 -5.51 -20.14
C ALA A 409 -11.97 -6.92 -20.72
N ALA A 410 -10.99 -7.53 -21.40
CA ALA A 410 -11.11 -8.88 -21.93
C ALA A 410 -11.18 -9.94 -20.82
N MET A 411 -10.30 -9.89 -19.81
CA MET A 411 -10.39 -10.79 -18.64
C MET A 411 -11.72 -10.63 -17.91
N PHE A 412 -12.18 -9.39 -17.76
CA PHE A 412 -13.43 -9.07 -17.08
C PHE A 412 -14.67 -9.47 -17.86
N SER A 413 -14.59 -9.56 -19.19
CA SER A 413 -15.70 -10.10 -19.99
C SER A 413 -16.06 -11.54 -19.61
N TYR A 414 -15.06 -12.36 -19.24
CA TYR A 414 -15.27 -13.70 -18.69
C TYR A 414 -15.66 -13.64 -17.22
N LEU A 415 -15.03 -12.77 -16.41
CA LEU A 415 -15.36 -12.60 -14.98
C LEU A 415 -16.84 -12.27 -14.76
N LYS A 416 -17.42 -11.36 -15.57
CA LYS A 416 -18.83 -10.96 -15.46
C LYS A 416 -19.82 -12.07 -15.80
N GLN A 417 -19.34 -13.16 -16.41
CA GLN A 417 -20.15 -14.29 -16.81
C GLN A 417 -20.20 -15.41 -15.77
N ILE A 418 -19.49 -15.28 -14.65
CA ILE A 418 -19.44 -16.28 -13.58
C ILE A 418 -20.39 -15.89 -12.43
N PRO A 419 -20.80 -16.83 -11.58
CA PRO A 419 -21.67 -16.53 -10.45
C PRO A 419 -21.10 -15.42 -9.55
N ARG A 420 -21.96 -14.51 -9.08
CA ARG A 420 -21.56 -13.34 -8.30
C ARG A 420 -20.73 -13.70 -7.07
N TYR A 421 -21.06 -14.79 -6.37
CA TYR A 421 -20.31 -15.25 -5.19
C TYR A 421 -18.84 -15.64 -5.48
N LEU A 422 -18.48 -15.93 -6.74
CA LEU A 422 -17.09 -16.23 -7.15
C LEU A 422 -16.31 -14.99 -7.62
N ILE A 423 -16.99 -13.89 -7.95
CA ILE A 423 -16.35 -12.70 -8.52
C ILE A 423 -15.25 -12.13 -7.61
N PRO A 424 -15.44 -11.94 -6.28
CA PRO A 424 -14.38 -11.39 -5.43
C PRO A 424 -13.07 -12.18 -5.48
N CYS A 425 -13.15 -13.52 -5.44
CA CYS A 425 -12.00 -14.40 -5.50
C CYS A 425 -11.26 -14.30 -6.84
N TYR A 426 -11.99 -14.31 -7.95
CA TYR A 426 -11.37 -14.24 -9.28
C TYR A 426 -10.89 -12.84 -9.65
N PHE A 427 -11.59 -11.80 -9.20
CA PHE A 427 -11.12 -10.41 -9.31
C PHE A 427 -9.78 -10.25 -8.60
N ASP A 428 -9.63 -10.79 -7.39
CA ASP A 428 -8.35 -10.83 -6.67
C ASP A 428 -7.26 -11.55 -7.45
N ALA A 429 -7.53 -12.76 -7.95
CA ALA A 429 -6.56 -13.54 -8.72
C ALA A 429 -6.04 -12.79 -9.96
N ILE A 430 -6.92 -12.10 -10.67
CA ILE A 430 -6.57 -11.26 -11.84
C ILE A 430 -5.69 -10.09 -11.40
N LEU A 431 -6.11 -9.35 -10.36
CA LEU A 431 -5.39 -8.17 -9.89
C LEU A 431 -4.01 -8.49 -9.33
N VAL A 432 -3.88 -9.53 -8.52
CA VAL A 432 -2.59 -9.94 -7.93
C VAL A 432 -1.61 -10.32 -9.03
N GLY A 433 -2.05 -11.12 -10.00
CA GLY A 433 -1.25 -11.52 -11.15
C GLY A 433 -0.74 -10.30 -11.91
N ALA A 434 -1.66 -9.44 -12.35
CA ALA A 434 -1.30 -8.24 -13.10
C ALA A 434 -0.43 -7.27 -12.29
N TYR A 435 -0.78 -6.98 -11.03
CA TYR A 435 -0.05 -6.05 -10.17
C TYR A 435 1.38 -6.51 -9.92
N THR A 436 1.60 -7.80 -9.60
CA THR A 436 2.95 -8.34 -9.40
C THR A 436 3.80 -8.29 -10.67
N THR A 437 3.23 -8.61 -11.84
CA THR A 437 3.91 -8.46 -13.13
C THR A 437 4.26 -7.00 -13.44
N LEU A 438 3.38 -6.04 -13.10
CA LEU A 438 3.65 -4.61 -13.29
C LEU A 438 4.77 -4.10 -12.37
N LEU A 439 4.84 -4.57 -11.12
CA LEU A 439 5.96 -4.26 -10.22
C LEU A 439 7.28 -4.80 -10.77
N GLU A 440 7.30 -6.03 -11.26
CA GLU A 440 8.48 -6.61 -11.89
C GLU A 440 8.91 -5.83 -13.15
N ALA A 441 7.96 -5.42 -13.99
CA ALA A 441 8.22 -4.58 -15.15
C ALA A 441 8.79 -3.20 -14.75
N ALA A 442 8.35 -2.63 -13.63
CA ALA A 442 8.90 -1.39 -13.09
C ALA A 442 10.36 -1.58 -12.63
N TRP A 443 10.64 -2.60 -11.81
CA TRP A 443 11.98 -2.83 -11.29
C TRP A 443 12.99 -3.19 -12.38
N LYS A 444 12.58 -3.93 -13.42
CA LYS A 444 13.43 -4.24 -14.59
C LYS A 444 13.90 -2.97 -15.33
N GLN A 445 13.17 -1.86 -15.24
CA GLN A 445 13.54 -0.57 -15.83
C GLN A 445 14.42 0.30 -14.90
N MET A 446 14.59 -0.10 -13.64
CA MET A 446 15.37 0.64 -12.65
C MET A 446 16.82 0.13 -12.58
N SER A 447 17.66 0.81 -11.81
CA SER A 447 19.07 0.47 -11.61
C SER A 447 19.29 -0.94 -11.04
N LEU A 448 20.51 -1.48 -11.20
CA LEU A 448 20.90 -2.77 -10.62
C LEU A 448 20.77 -2.81 -9.09
N PHE A 449 20.96 -1.67 -8.42
CA PHE A 449 20.74 -1.54 -6.99
C PHE A 449 19.29 -1.86 -6.60
N VAL A 450 18.31 -1.43 -7.40
CA VAL A 450 16.90 -1.75 -7.17
C VAL A 450 16.58 -3.19 -7.56
N GLN A 451 17.04 -3.65 -8.73
CA GLN A 451 16.77 -4.99 -9.24
C GLN A 451 17.24 -6.08 -8.26
N ASN A 452 18.46 -5.92 -7.74
CA ASN A 452 19.09 -6.84 -6.78
C ASN A 452 18.82 -6.46 -5.32
N GLY A 453 18.07 -5.38 -5.08
CA GLY A 453 17.79 -4.85 -3.76
C GLY A 453 16.82 -5.71 -2.96
N SER A 454 16.80 -5.47 -1.65
CA SER A 454 15.85 -6.09 -0.73
C SER A 454 14.41 -5.64 -1.00
N THR A 455 13.43 -6.30 -0.37
CA THR A 455 12.02 -5.88 -0.43
C THR A 455 11.84 -4.41 -0.03
N LEU A 456 12.57 -3.92 0.98
CA LEU A 456 12.53 -2.52 1.40
C LEU A 456 13.04 -1.59 0.29
N VAL A 457 14.17 -1.90 -0.35
CA VAL A 457 14.71 -1.12 -1.48
C VAL A 457 13.70 -1.06 -2.61
N LYS A 458 13.12 -2.20 -2.99
CA LYS A 458 12.12 -2.30 -4.06
C LYS A 458 10.85 -1.52 -3.74
N HIS A 459 10.39 -1.55 -2.49
CA HIS A 459 9.24 -0.78 -2.04
C HIS A 459 9.49 0.73 -2.05
N LEU A 460 10.63 1.19 -1.52
CA LEU A 460 11.00 2.61 -1.54
C LEU A 460 11.21 3.12 -2.98
N ALA A 461 11.83 2.31 -3.83
CA ALA A 461 12.03 2.66 -5.24
C ALA A 461 10.70 2.87 -5.98
N MET A 462 9.61 2.19 -5.59
CA MET A 462 8.29 2.46 -6.14
C MET A 462 7.75 3.85 -5.79
N GLY A 463 8.28 4.51 -4.75
CA GLY A 463 8.02 5.93 -4.48
C GLY A 463 8.46 6.84 -5.64
N SER A 464 9.47 6.43 -6.42
CA SER A 464 9.83 7.13 -7.67
C SER A 464 8.68 7.12 -8.68
N VAL A 465 8.00 5.98 -8.82
CA VAL A 465 6.84 5.83 -9.71
C VAL A 465 5.60 6.53 -9.13
N GLN A 466 5.43 6.54 -7.80
CA GLN A 466 4.36 7.29 -7.15
C GLN A 466 4.45 8.79 -7.42
N MET A 467 5.64 9.37 -7.22
CA MET A 467 5.84 10.83 -7.22
C MET A 467 6.10 11.40 -8.61
N CYS A 468 6.76 10.65 -9.49
CA CYS A 468 7.16 11.13 -10.82
C CYS A 468 6.22 10.56 -11.90
N GLY A 469 5.35 11.43 -12.41
CA GLY A 469 4.33 11.10 -13.41
C GLY A 469 4.02 12.26 -14.35
N VAL A 470 3.14 11.99 -15.32
CA VAL A 470 2.68 12.97 -16.32
C VAL A 470 1.19 13.24 -16.09
N GLY A 471 0.86 14.49 -15.80
CA GLY A 471 -0.53 14.96 -15.64
C GLY A 471 -1.17 15.41 -16.95
N ARG A 472 -2.43 15.85 -16.88
CA ARG A 472 -3.14 16.42 -18.05
C ARG A 472 -2.50 17.71 -18.51
N PHE A 473 -1.97 18.51 -17.58
CA PHE A 473 -1.27 19.74 -17.89
C PHE A 473 0.23 19.58 -17.57
N PRO A 474 1.14 20.09 -18.43
CA PRO A 474 2.56 20.09 -18.11
C PRO A 474 2.84 20.89 -16.83
N ALA A 475 3.48 20.25 -15.85
CA ALA A 475 3.90 20.92 -14.62
C ALA A 475 5.29 21.58 -14.73
N LEU A 476 6.09 21.15 -15.72
CA LEU A 476 7.40 21.72 -16.02
C LEU A 476 7.29 22.75 -17.16
N PRO A 477 8.10 23.82 -17.15
CA PRO A 477 8.24 24.69 -18.30
C PRO A 477 8.82 23.94 -19.51
N VAL A 478 8.55 24.48 -20.70
CA VAL A 478 9.00 23.89 -21.96
C VAL A 478 10.53 23.95 -22.06
N LEU A 479 11.14 22.80 -22.29
CA LEU A 479 12.59 22.65 -22.49
C LEU A 479 13.01 23.13 -23.87
N SER A 480 14.32 23.37 -24.04
CA SER A 480 14.89 23.75 -25.34
C SER A 480 14.46 22.76 -26.44
N PRO A 481 13.95 23.23 -27.59
CA PRO A 481 13.62 22.38 -28.74
C PRO A 481 14.82 21.62 -29.31
N SER A 482 16.05 22.07 -29.00
CA SER A 482 17.28 21.40 -29.44
C SER A 482 17.73 20.26 -28.52
N LEU A 483 17.07 20.07 -27.38
CA LEU A 483 17.40 19.01 -26.43
C LEU A 483 16.84 17.65 -26.94
N PRO A 484 17.69 16.60 -27.05
CA PRO A 484 17.24 15.27 -27.49
C PRO A 484 16.47 14.53 -26.39
N ASP A 485 15.74 13.48 -26.77
CA ASP A 485 15.06 12.55 -25.85
C ASP A 485 14.05 13.23 -24.91
N VAL A 486 13.46 14.33 -25.36
CA VAL A 486 12.33 14.99 -24.68
C VAL A 486 11.03 14.34 -25.15
N PRO A 487 10.20 13.79 -24.24
CA PRO A 487 8.95 13.14 -24.62
C PRO A 487 7.91 14.16 -25.10
N TYR A 488 7.15 13.78 -26.12
CA TYR A 488 6.05 14.57 -26.68
C TYR A 488 4.77 13.76 -26.77
N ARG A 489 3.64 14.44 -26.68
CA ARG A 489 2.31 13.89 -26.97
C ARG A 489 1.50 14.86 -27.83
N THR A 490 0.43 14.35 -28.42
CA THR A 490 -0.60 15.20 -29.04
C THR A 490 -1.60 15.60 -27.96
N ASN A 491 -1.84 16.90 -27.80
CA ASN A 491 -2.83 17.41 -26.86
C ASN A 491 -4.24 17.10 -27.36
N ASN A 492 -5.06 16.45 -26.54
CA ASN A 492 -6.42 16.03 -26.94
C ASN A 492 -7.38 17.21 -27.19
N ILE A 493 -7.10 18.39 -26.64
CA ILE A 493 -7.92 19.60 -26.79
C ILE A 493 -7.42 20.42 -27.97
N THR A 494 -6.14 20.79 -27.96
CA THR A 494 -5.59 21.72 -28.98
C THR A 494 -5.19 21.01 -30.27
N GLN A 495 -5.06 19.68 -30.26
CA GLN A 495 -4.53 18.85 -31.35
C GLN A 495 -3.08 19.19 -31.74
N GLU A 496 -2.38 19.98 -30.92
CA GLU A 496 -0.99 20.37 -31.13
C GLU A 496 -0.03 19.40 -30.42
N LYS A 497 1.20 19.33 -30.93
CA LYS A 497 2.28 18.55 -30.32
C LYS A 497 2.89 19.34 -29.16
N GLU A 498 2.85 18.78 -27.96
CA GLU A 498 3.39 19.40 -26.74
C GLU A 498 4.39 18.48 -26.03
N GLN A 499 5.34 19.08 -25.29
CA GLN A 499 6.23 18.31 -24.43
C GLN A 499 5.45 17.74 -23.25
N CYS A 500 5.69 16.48 -22.91
CA CYS A 500 5.01 15.77 -21.82
C CYS A 500 6.01 15.13 -20.86
N CYS A 501 6.95 15.93 -20.38
CA CYS A 501 7.97 15.50 -19.42
C CYS A 501 7.33 15.04 -18.09
N PRO A 502 7.73 13.89 -17.55
CA PRO A 502 7.42 13.53 -16.17
C PRO A 502 7.88 14.62 -15.20
N SER A 503 7.09 14.84 -14.16
CA SER A 503 7.34 15.85 -13.14
C SER A 503 7.20 15.23 -11.75
N LEU A 504 8.03 15.67 -10.82
CA LEU A 504 8.06 15.16 -9.45
C LEU A 504 7.10 15.96 -8.57
N ALA A 505 6.09 15.27 -8.02
CA ALA A 505 5.27 15.79 -6.94
C ALA A 505 6.09 15.86 -5.64
N ALA A 506 5.84 16.86 -4.79
CA ALA A 506 6.41 16.88 -3.46
C ALA A 506 5.82 15.75 -2.59
N GLY A 507 4.49 15.65 -2.50
CA GLY A 507 3.84 14.62 -1.71
C GLY A 507 2.36 14.45 -2.03
N LEU A 508 1.84 13.26 -1.75
CA LEU A 508 0.45 12.92 -2.03
C LEU A 508 -0.36 12.86 -0.72
N PRO A 509 -1.61 13.37 -0.72
CA PRO A 509 -2.33 13.95 -1.87
C PRO A 509 -2.12 15.47 -2.06
N HIS A 510 -1.60 16.18 -1.06
CA HIS A 510 -1.72 17.65 -0.98
C HIS A 510 -0.91 18.42 -2.04
N PHE A 511 0.23 17.90 -2.48
CA PHE A 511 1.17 18.57 -3.39
C PHE A 511 1.35 17.78 -4.69
N SER A 512 0.22 17.46 -5.33
CA SER A 512 0.17 16.45 -6.39
C SER A 512 -0.29 16.99 -7.75
N SER A 513 -1.03 18.11 -7.82
CA SER A 513 -1.59 18.61 -9.08
C SER A 513 -1.51 20.13 -9.22
N GLY A 514 -1.73 20.61 -10.45
CA GLY A 514 -1.68 22.04 -10.78
C GLY A 514 -0.36 22.72 -10.40
N ILE A 515 -0.46 23.99 -9.96
CA ILE A 515 0.71 24.80 -9.62
C ILE A 515 1.46 24.30 -8.37
N PHE A 516 0.80 23.53 -7.50
CA PHE A 516 1.33 23.07 -6.20
C PHE A 516 2.04 21.71 -6.29
N ARG A 517 2.22 21.16 -7.49
CA ARG A 517 2.89 19.87 -7.69
C ARG A 517 4.40 19.95 -7.45
N CYS A 518 5.06 20.90 -8.11
CA CYS A 518 6.52 20.97 -8.16
C CYS A 518 7.06 22.08 -7.25
N TRP A 519 7.85 21.68 -6.26
CA TRP A 519 8.57 22.57 -5.36
C TRP A 519 10.08 22.36 -5.51
N GLY A 520 10.85 23.42 -5.79
CA GLY A 520 12.27 23.34 -6.10
C GLY A 520 13.07 22.69 -4.99
N ARG A 521 12.79 23.06 -3.74
CA ARG A 521 13.41 22.46 -2.56
C ARG A 521 13.16 20.94 -2.51
N ASP A 522 11.92 20.52 -2.43
CA ASP A 522 11.53 19.10 -2.36
C ASP A 522 12.07 18.31 -3.55
N THR A 523 12.00 18.90 -4.74
CA THR A 523 12.50 18.30 -5.97
C THR A 523 13.97 17.96 -5.86
N PHE A 524 14.80 18.93 -5.46
CA PHE A 524 16.25 18.75 -5.42
C PHE A 524 16.76 18.08 -4.15
N ILE A 525 15.94 17.93 -3.10
CA ILE A 525 16.23 16.99 -2.02
C ILE A 525 15.91 15.55 -2.47
N SER A 526 14.86 15.36 -3.28
CA SER A 526 14.36 14.03 -3.65
C SER A 526 14.99 13.42 -4.90
N LEU A 527 15.61 14.24 -5.76
CA LEU A 527 16.03 13.83 -7.10
C LEU A 527 17.15 12.77 -7.04
N ARG A 528 18.07 12.85 -6.07
CA ARG A 528 19.14 11.85 -5.91
C ARG A 528 18.58 10.46 -5.63
N GLY A 529 17.77 10.29 -4.59
CA GLY A 529 17.18 9.00 -4.25
C GLY A 529 16.18 8.51 -5.29
N LEU A 530 15.22 9.36 -5.68
CA LEU A 530 14.10 8.89 -6.51
C LEU A 530 14.40 8.81 -8.00
N LEU A 531 15.37 9.56 -8.54
CA LEU A 531 15.66 9.56 -9.97
C LEU A 531 17.09 9.12 -10.32
N LEU A 532 18.12 9.50 -9.55
CA LEU A 532 19.49 9.09 -9.86
C LEU A 532 19.76 7.65 -9.43
N ILE A 533 19.55 7.32 -8.15
CA ILE A 533 19.78 5.96 -7.61
C ILE A 533 18.87 4.93 -8.28
N THR A 534 17.66 5.30 -8.69
CA THR A 534 16.74 4.40 -9.42
C THR A 534 17.05 4.28 -10.91
N GLY A 535 17.94 5.10 -11.48
CA GLY A 535 18.35 5.03 -12.89
C GLY A 535 17.53 5.87 -13.88
N ARG A 536 16.65 6.77 -13.42
CA ARG A 536 15.80 7.66 -14.25
C ARG A 536 16.54 8.92 -14.71
N HIS A 537 17.69 8.74 -15.35
CA HIS A 537 18.62 9.84 -15.65
C HIS A 537 18.04 10.89 -16.62
N ILE A 538 17.31 10.47 -17.67
CA ILE A 538 16.73 11.40 -18.65
C ILE A 538 15.71 12.34 -17.99
N GLU A 539 14.87 11.81 -17.10
CA GLU A 539 13.89 12.61 -16.37
C GLU A 539 14.56 13.57 -15.38
N ALA A 540 15.60 13.10 -14.66
CA ALA A 540 16.40 13.95 -13.78
C ALA A 540 17.02 15.13 -14.56
N ARG A 541 17.62 14.86 -15.73
CA ARG A 541 18.16 15.90 -16.64
C ARG A 541 17.09 16.91 -17.02
N ASN A 542 15.94 16.42 -17.47
CA ASN A 542 14.84 17.27 -17.93
C ASN A 542 14.32 18.18 -16.79
N ILE A 543 14.17 17.65 -15.57
CA ILE A 543 13.78 18.43 -14.40
C ILE A 543 14.84 19.48 -14.05
N ILE A 544 16.12 19.11 -14.00
CA ILE A 544 17.23 20.05 -13.73
C ILE A 544 17.21 21.23 -14.71
N LEU A 545 17.10 20.94 -16.01
CA LEU A 545 17.10 21.95 -17.07
C LEU A 545 15.81 22.81 -17.07
N ALA A 546 14.67 22.22 -16.72
CA ALA A 546 13.41 22.95 -16.61
C ALA A 546 13.47 24.03 -15.53
N PHE A 547 13.96 23.68 -14.33
CA PHE A 547 14.18 24.67 -13.26
C PHE A 547 15.28 25.68 -13.63
N ALA A 548 16.35 25.24 -14.31
CA ALA A 548 17.39 26.15 -14.81
C ALA A 548 16.81 27.24 -15.75
N GLY A 549 15.83 26.88 -16.59
CA GLY A 549 15.14 27.82 -17.46
C GLY A 549 14.41 28.92 -16.71
N THR A 550 14.01 28.66 -15.46
CA THR A 550 13.33 29.63 -14.60
C THR A 550 14.26 30.51 -13.78
N LEU A 551 15.54 30.18 -13.61
CA LEU A 551 16.47 30.92 -12.73
C LEU A 551 16.33 32.44 -12.91
N ARG A 552 16.12 33.17 -11.82
CA ARG A 552 15.93 34.63 -11.79
C ARG A 552 16.44 35.19 -10.48
N HIS A 553 16.98 36.40 -10.48
CA HIS A 553 17.62 37.03 -9.31
C HIS A 553 18.81 36.22 -8.76
N GLY A 554 19.35 35.27 -9.54
CA GLY A 554 20.33 34.28 -9.08
C GLY A 554 19.74 33.13 -8.26
N LEU A 555 18.42 33.00 -8.18
CA LEU A 555 17.71 32.00 -7.38
C LEU A 555 16.92 31.02 -8.26
N ILE A 556 16.74 29.81 -7.73
CA ILE A 556 15.77 28.82 -8.21
C ILE A 556 14.47 29.02 -7.40
N PRO A 557 13.29 28.99 -8.02
CA PRO A 557 12.04 29.23 -7.30
C PRO A 557 11.68 28.07 -6.36
N ASN A 558 10.95 28.38 -5.28
CA ASN A 558 10.38 27.36 -4.40
C ASN A 558 9.19 26.73 -5.10
N LEU A 559 8.09 27.48 -5.24
CA LEU A 559 6.97 27.08 -6.07
C LEU A 559 7.38 27.24 -7.53
N LEU A 560 7.42 26.15 -8.31
CA LEU A 560 7.75 26.26 -9.74
C LEU A 560 6.61 26.91 -10.52
N GLY A 561 5.36 26.52 -10.26
CA GLY A 561 4.18 27.11 -10.90
C GLY A 561 4.28 27.16 -12.44
N GLN A 562 4.77 26.08 -13.06
CA GLN A 562 5.04 25.98 -14.52
C GLN A 562 6.08 26.99 -15.06
N GLY A 563 6.82 27.66 -14.17
CA GLY A 563 7.77 28.71 -14.48
C GLY A 563 7.16 30.12 -14.55
N THR A 564 5.89 30.25 -14.91
CA THR A 564 5.21 31.56 -15.04
C THR A 564 4.64 32.08 -13.72
N TYR A 565 4.17 31.19 -12.86
CA TYR A 565 3.68 31.50 -11.51
C TYR A 565 4.74 31.22 -10.43
N ALA A 566 6.01 31.17 -10.84
CA ALA A 566 7.12 30.84 -9.97
C ALA A 566 7.31 31.86 -8.84
N ARG A 567 7.51 31.38 -7.59
CA ARG A 567 7.80 32.22 -6.42
C ARG A 567 9.26 32.05 -5.97
N TYR A 568 9.95 33.18 -5.79
CA TYR A 568 11.38 33.25 -5.44
C TYR A 568 11.55 33.69 -3.98
N ASN A 569 10.85 33.01 -3.08
CA ASN A 569 10.85 33.28 -1.64
C ASN A 569 11.78 32.33 -0.86
N CYS A 570 12.46 31.41 -1.53
CA CYS A 570 13.44 30.50 -0.94
C CYS A 570 14.88 30.87 -1.32
N ARG A 571 15.81 30.70 -0.37
CA ARG A 571 17.25 30.88 -0.58
C ARG A 571 18.00 29.57 -0.72
N ASP A 572 17.43 28.46 -0.26
CA ASP A 572 18.06 27.14 -0.23
C ASP A 572 17.92 26.35 -1.54
N ALA A 573 16.82 26.51 -2.28
CA ALA A 573 16.53 25.70 -3.47
C ALA A 573 17.64 25.75 -4.56
N VAL A 574 18.31 26.90 -4.74
CA VAL A 574 19.42 27.03 -5.70
C VAL A 574 20.63 26.17 -5.30
N TRP A 575 20.89 26.04 -4.00
CA TRP A 575 22.02 25.25 -3.49
C TRP A 575 21.72 23.76 -3.55
N TRP A 576 20.47 23.37 -3.30
CA TRP A 576 20.00 22.00 -3.56
C TRP A 576 20.07 21.64 -5.05
N TRP A 577 19.67 22.56 -5.94
CA TRP A 577 19.79 22.38 -7.39
C TRP A 577 21.25 22.15 -7.82
N LEU A 578 22.20 22.95 -7.31
CA LEU A 578 23.63 22.77 -7.58
C LEU A 578 24.16 21.43 -7.05
N GLN A 579 23.76 21.03 -5.83
CA GLN A 579 24.12 19.73 -5.27
C GLN A 579 23.60 18.58 -6.13
N CYS A 580 22.36 18.68 -6.63
CA CYS A 580 21.78 17.70 -7.55
C CYS A 580 22.51 17.62 -8.90
N ILE A 581 22.97 18.74 -9.45
CA ILE A 581 23.77 18.73 -10.69
C ILE A 581 25.11 18.04 -10.45
N GLN A 582 25.76 18.31 -9.32
CA GLN A 582 26.98 17.61 -8.92
C GLN A 582 26.71 16.10 -8.79
N ASP A 583 25.64 15.70 -8.09
CA ASP A 583 25.27 14.29 -7.95
C ASP A 583 24.97 13.65 -9.30
N TYR A 584 24.28 14.34 -10.21
CA TYR A 584 24.05 13.90 -11.59
C TYR A 584 25.37 13.66 -12.32
N CYS A 585 26.30 14.60 -12.24
CA CYS A 585 27.61 14.48 -12.89
C CYS A 585 28.44 13.31 -12.36
N ASN A 586 28.28 12.97 -11.07
CA ASN A 586 29.00 11.89 -10.41
C ASN A 586 28.38 10.51 -10.64
N ILE A 587 27.05 10.42 -10.68
CA ILE A 587 26.31 9.14 -10.74
C ILE A 587 26.04 8.72 -12.19
N VAL A 588 25.67 9.66 -13.05
CA VAL A 588 25.23 9.35 -14.41
C VAL A 588 26.44 9.10 -15.31
N PRO A 589 26.48 8.01 -16.10
CA PRO A 589 27.52 7.80 -17.10
C PRO A 589 27.59 8.99 -18.07
N ASN A 590 28.78 9.57 -18.27
CA ASN A 590 28.99 10.81 -19.03
C ASN A 590 28.16 12.01 -18.50
N GLY A 591 27.83 12.02 -17.21
CA GLY A 591 26.95 13.00 -16.58
C GLY A 591 27.43 14.44 -16.73
N ILE A 592 28.74 14.67 -16.78
CA ILE A 592 29.36 16.00 -17.01
C ILE A 592 28.83 16.69 -18.29
N SER A 593 28.39 15.93 -19.30
CA SER A 593 27.83 16.49 -20.53
C SER A 593 26.59 17.38 -20.29
N ILE A 594 25.88 17.20 -19.17
CA ILE A 594 24.73 18.04 -18.80
C ILE A 594 25.09 19.52 -18.73
N LEU A 595 26.32 19.86 -18.36
CA LEU A 595 26.80 21.24 -18.27
C LEU A 595 26.70 21.98 -19.61
N LYS A 596 26.79 21.25 -20.73
CA LYS A 596 26.69 21.78 -22.09
C LYS A 596 25.27 21.69 -22.66
N CYS A 597 24.33 21.06 -21.96
CA CYS A 597 22.95 20.97 -22.44
C CYS A 597 22.32 22.37 -22.54
N PRO A 598 21.53 22.63 -23.60
CA PRO A 598 20.86 23.90 -23.79
C PRO A 598 19.74 24.07 -22.77
N VAL A 599 19.79 25.18 -22.04
CA VAL A 599 18.74 25.66 -21.15
C VAL A 599 18.01 26.79 -21.85
N SER A 600 16.70 26.64 -22.01
CA SER A 600 15.88 27.74 -22.53
C SER A 600 15.50 28.70 -21.42
N ARG A 601 16.02 29.93 -21.49
CA ARG A 601 15.84 30.95 -20.45
C ARG A 601 14.49 31.61 -20.60
N MET A 602 13.59 31.34 -19.66
CA MET A 602 12.31 32.04 -19.55
C MET A 602 12.51 33.48 -19.12
N TYR A 603 13.49 33.75 -18.24
CA TYR A 603 13.81 35.08 -17.73
C TYR A 603 15.29 35.41 -17.94
N PRO A 604 15.70 35.88 -19.14
CA PRO A 604 17.10 36.22 -19.39
C PRO A 604 17.65 37.38 -18.54
N LYS A 605 16.76 38.22 -17.98
CA LYS A 605 17.08 39.30 -17.04
C LYS A 605 16.02 39.36 -15.96
N ASP A 606 16.36 39.91 -14.79
CA ASP A 606 15.47 39.98 -13.63
C ASP A 606 14.11 40.66 -13.96
N ASP A 607 14.11 41.71 -14.79
CA ASP A 607 12.90 42.45 -15.18
C ASP A 607 12.28 42.01 -16.52
N SER A 608 12.78 40.93 -17.14
CA SER A 608 12.26 40.53 -18.45
C SER A 608 10.84 39.94 -18.35
N PRO A 609 10.01 40.06 -19.41
CA PRO A 609 8.85 39.19 -19.56
C PRO A 609 9.31 37.73 -19.69
N HIS A 610 8.37 36.80 -19.51
CA HIS A 610 8.66 35.39 -19.81
C HIS A 610 8.79 35.22 -21.32
N LEU A 611 9.83 34.52 -21.77
CA LEU A 611 10.07 34.25 -23.18
C LEU A 611 9.69 32.80 -23.56
N PRO A 612 9.23 32.56 -24.80
CA PRO A 612 9.03 31.21 -25.34
C PRO A 612 10.33 30.41 -25.44
N ALA A 613 10.20 29.08 -25.39
CA ALA A 613 11.33 28.17 -25.51
C ALA A 613 12.02 28.28 -26.89
N GLY A 614 13.34 28.18 -26.89
CA GLY A 614 14.22 28.32 -28.06
C GLY A 614 14.60 29.76 -28.41
N GLN A 615 13.99 30.78 -27.78
CA GLN A 615 14.30 32.17 -28.09
C GLN A 615 15.66 32.61 -27.51
N VAL A 616 15.95 32.19 -26.28
CA VAL A 616 17.24 32.44 -25.61
C VAL A 616 17.69 31.14 -24.99
N ASP A 617 18.54 30.42 -25.71
CA ASP A 617 19.16 29.19 -25.23
C ASP A 617 20.61 29.45 -24.85
N GLN A 618 21.02 28.95 -23.68
CA GLN A 618 22.41 28.99 -23.23
C GLN A 618 22.80 27.66 -22.57
N PRO A 619 24.08 27.27 -22.58
CA PRO A 619 24.54 26.10 -21.86
C PRO A 619 24.22 26.18 -20.36
N LEU A 620 23.94 25.04 -19.73
CA LEU A 620 23.68 24.97 -18.28
C LEU A 620 24.79 25.60 -17.43
N TYR A 621 26.07 25.46 -17.83
CA TYR A 621 27.18 26.07 -17.09
C TYR A 621 27.10 27.61 -17.01
N GLU A 622 26.50 28.28 -18.00
CA GLU A 622 26.26 29.74 -17.95
C GLU A 622 25.22 30.10 -16.89
N VAL A 623 24.17 29.27 -16.75
CA VAL A 623 23.11 29.46 -15.75
C VAL A 623 23.65 29.24 -14.34
N ILE A 624 24.52 28.24 -14.17
CA ILE A 624 25.24 28.01 -12.91
C ILE A 624 26.12 29.22 -12.58
N GLN A 625 26.86 29.72 -13.56
CA GLN A 625 27.71 30.90 -13.39
C GLN A 625 26.89 32.13 -13.00
N GLU A 626 25.75 32.37 -13.66
CA GLU A 626 24.81 33.46 -13.34
C GLU A 626 24.37 33.39 -11.88
N ALA A 627 23.94 32.22 -11.40
CA ALA A 627 23.50 32.02 -10.02
C ALA A 627 24.58 32.41 -9.00
N LEU A 628 25.81 31.92 -9.18
CA LEU A 628 26.93 32.20 -8.28
C LEU A 628 27.38 33.66 -8.37
N GLN A 629 27.41 34.21 -9.57
CA GLN A 629 27.79 35.59 -9.83
C GLN A 629 26.84 36.57 -9.13
N ARG A 630 25.54 36.30 -9.14
CA ARG A 630 24.53 37.12 -8.46
C ARG A 630 24.66 37.03 -6.94
N HIS A 631 24.89 35.85 -6.36
CA HIS A 631 25.14 35.70 -4.93
C HIS A 631 26.39 36.46 -4.49
N ALA A 632 27.48 36.37 -5.26
CA ALA A 632 28.73 37.05 -4.93
C ALA A 632 28.62 38.59 -5.03
N GLN A 633 27.82 39.10 -5.97
CA GLN A 633 27.53 40.53 -6.12
C GLN A 633 26.57 41.07 -5.06
N GLY A 634 25.75 40.20 -4.47
CA GLY A 634 24.65 40.58 -3.60
C GLY A 634 23.31 40.60 -4.35
N ILE A 635 22.36 39.89 -3.78
CA ILE A 635 20.97 39.81 -4.20
C ILE A 635 20.17 40.71 -3.27
N ASN A 636 19.44 41.65 -3.84
CA ASN A 636 18.51 42.52 -3.13
C ASN A 636 17.38 42.88 -4.09
N PHE A 637 16.20 42.31 -3.86
CA PHE A 637 15.02 42.59 -4.68
C PHE A 637 13.75 42.46 -3.83
N ARG A 638 12.66 43.00 -4.37
CA ARG A 638 11.31 42.82 -3.83
C ARG A 638 10.57 41.79 -4.67
N GLU A 639 9.92 40.80 -4.05
CA GLU A 639 9.16 39.78 -4.77
C GLU A 639 8.18 40.42 -5.77
N ARG A 640 8.18 39.90 -7.00
CA ARG A 640 7.27 40.39 -8.05
C ARG A 640 5.83 40.12 -7.63
N ASN A 641 4.97 41.11 -7.80
CA ASN A 641 3.56 41.09 -7.36
C ASN A 641 3.39 40.99 -5.83
N ALA A 642 4.37 41.47 -5.05
CA ALA A 642 4.29 41.53 -3.59
C ALA A 642 2.94 42.09 -3.09
N GLY A 643 2.38 41.41 -2.10
CA GLY A 643 1.09 41.74 -1.50
C GLY A 643 0.18 40.52 -1.34
N PRO A 644 -1.08 40.73 -0.89
CA PRO A 644 -1.99 39.67 -0.49
C PRO A 644 -2.35 38.64 -1.59
N GLN A 645 -2.11 38.99 -2.86
CA GLN A 645 -2.39 38.10 -4.00
C GLN A 645 -1.42 36.92 -4.08
N ILE A 646 -0.16 37.11 -3.68
CA ILE A 646 0.84 36.03 -3.68
C ILE A 646 1.07 35.45 -2.28
N ASP A 647 0.87 36.26 -1.24
CA ASP A 647 0.94 35.82 0.16
C ASP A 647 0.03 36.69 1.04
N ARG A 648 -1.03 36.09 1.58
CA ARG A 648 -2.05 36.80 2.38
C ARG A 648 -1.64 37.05 3.84
N ASN A 649 -0.56 36.41 4.29
CA ASN A 649 -0.17 36.38 5.69
C ASN A 649 1.12 37.18 5.93
N MET A 650 2.06 37.13 5.00
CA MET A 650 3.35 37.83 5.08
C MET A 650 3.19 39.34 5.20
N ARG A 651 4.04 39.97 6.02
CA ARG A 651 4.14 41.44 6.15
C ARG A 651 4.88 42.05 4.96
N ASP A 652 4.69 43.35 4.74
CA ASP A 652 5.24 44.06 3.58
C ASP A 652 6.77 43.91 3.44
N GLU A 653 7.47 43.98 4.57
CA GLU A 653 8.94 43.87 4.62
C GLU A 653 9.44 42.43 4.35
N GLY A 654 8.58 41.42 4.56
CA GLY A 654 8.89 40.02 4.30
C GLY A 654 9.11 39.72 2.82
N PHE A 655 8.50 40.51 1.93
CA PHE A 655 8.66 40.39 0.47
C PHE A 655 10.02 40.90 -0.05
N ASN A 656 10.82 41.55 0.80
CA ASN A 656 12.15 42.02 0.43
C ASN A 656 13.16 40.89 0.69
N ILE A 657 13.74 40.36 -0.39
CA ILE A 657 14.65 39.21 -0.37
C ILE A 657 16.09 39.72 -0.51
N ILE A 658 16.92 39.30 0.44
CA ILE A 658 18.35 39.58 0.48
C ILE A 658 19.10 38.26 0.54
N ALA A 659 20.15 38.12 -0.26
CA ALA A 659 21.12 37.03 -0.14
C ALA A 659 22.50 37.50 -0.63
N GLY A 660 23.57 36.91 -0.12
CA GLY A 660 24.92 37.32 -0.48
C GLY A 660 25.98 36.36 0.02
N VAL A 661 27.23 36.70 -0.24
CA VAL A 661 28.41 35.99 0.28
C VAL A 661 29.17 36.92 1.21
N ASP A 662 29.39 36.48 2.44
CA ASP A 662 30.16 37.24 3.41
C ASP A 662 31.64 37.32 2.94
N PRO A 663 32.21 38.53 2.84
CA PRO A 663 33.50 38.73 2.21
C PRO A 663 34.70 38.17 2.98
N VAL A 664 34.52 37.84 4.26
CA VAL A 664 35.58 37.36 5.17
C VAL A 664 35.51 35.84 5.31
N THR A 665 34.33 35.35 5.64
CA THR A 665 34.09 33.93 5.91
C THR A 665 33.79 33.13 4.65
N GLY A 666 33.34 33.79 3.57
CA GLY A 666 32.83 33.12 2.38
C GLY A 666 31.45 32.47 2.59
N PHE A 667 30.82 32.64 3.76
CA PHE A 667 29.52 32.04 4.03
C PHE A 667 28.44 32.72 3.19
N VAL A 668 27.55 31.91 2.63
CA VAL A 668 26.32 32.42 2.05
C VAL A 668 25.41 32.86 3.20
N TYR A 669 24.92 34.09 3.13
CA TYR A 669 23.97 34.66 4.09
C TYR A 669 22.73 35.17 3.36
N GLY A 670 21.65 35.40 4.10
CA GLY A 670 20.50 36.11 3.56
C GLY A 670 19.27 36.01 4.45
N GLY A 671 18.17 36.54 3.95
CA GLY A 671 16.91 36.60 4.67
C GLY A 671 16.82 37.82 5.59
N ASN A 672 15.74 37.85 6.36
CA ASN A 672 15.46 38.82 7.41
C ASN A 672 14.49 38.20 8.41
N ARG A 673 14.31 38.82 9.58
CA ARG A 673 13.41 38.33 10.65
C ARG A 673 11.94 38.11 10.27
N LEU A 674 11.50 38.64 9.12
CA LEU A 674 10.12 38.58 8.63
C LEU A 674 9.96 37.70 7.39
N ASN A 675 10.97 36.89 7.03
CA ASN A 675 10.86 35.95 5.91
C ASN A 675 11.22 34.50 6.28
N CYS A 676 10.87 33.61 5.35
CA CYS A 676 10.93 32.16 5.49
C CYS A 676 11.80 31.54 4.38
N GLY A 677 13.07 31.97 4.28
CA GLY A 677 13.94 31.62 3.16
C GLY A 677 14.53 30.20 3.16
N THR A 678 14.22 29.36 4.15
CA THR A 678 14.75 27.99 4.29
C THR A 678 13.60 26.99 4.36
N TRP A 679 13.87 25.68 4.40
CA TRP A 679 12.83 24.65 4.51
C TRP A 679 11.95 24.76 5.76
N MET A 680 12.45 25.39 6.82
CA MET A 680 11.65 25.71 8.00
C MET A 680 10.85 27.00 7.76
N ASP A 681 9.82 26.94 6.90
CA ASP A 681 9.19 28.10 6.26
C ASP A 681 7.78 28.49 6.74
N LYS A 682 7.35 28.04 7.92
CA LYS A 682 5.99 28.38 8.39
C LYS A 682 5.85 29.88 8.69
N MET A 683 5.01 30.55 7.91
CA MET A 683 4.54 31.91 8.19
C MET A 683 3.30 31.86 9.09
N GLY A 684 3.29 32.61 10.18
CA GLY A 684 2.16 32.66 11.11
C GLY A 684 0.90 33.26 10.48
N GLU A 685 -0.26 32.76 10.88
CA GLU A 685 -1.54 33.06 10.23
C GLU A 685 -2.66 33.45 11.22
N SER A 686 -2.48 33.22 12.52
CA SER A 686 -3.52 33.50 13.52
C SER A 686 -3.51 34.97 13.94
N GLU A 687 -4.61 35.66 13.65
CA GLU A 687 -4.88 36.99 14.20
C GLU A 687 -5.18 36.91 15.70
N ARG A 688 -5.90 35.86 16.11
CA ARG A 688 -6.30 35.62 17.51
C ARG A 688 -5.08 35.49 18.42
N ALA A 689 -4.14 34.63 18.05
CA ALA A 689 -2.89 34.44 18.79
C ALA A 689 -1.87 35.57 18.56
N ARG A 690 -2.17 36.52 17.66
CA ARG A 690 -1.29 37.65 17.28
C ARG A 690 0.05 37.21 16.66
N ASN A 691 0.07 36.05 15.99
CA ASN A 691 1.25 35.53 15.29
C ASN A 691 1.21 35.77 13.77
N LYS A 692 0.11 36.32 13.23
CA LYS A 692 -0.04 36.58 11.79
C LYS A 692 1.10 37.44 11.23
N GLY A 693 1.70 36.95 10.15
CA GLY A 693 2.81 37.60 9.44
C GLY A 693 4.14 37.57 10.16
N ILE A 694 4.26 36.77 11.23
CA ILE A 694 5.53 36.47 11.88
C ILE A 694 5.97 35.07 11.45
N PRO A 695 7.19 34.90 10.89
CA PRO A 695 7.78 33.58 10.68
C PRO A 695 7.92 32.82 12.01
N ALA A 696 7.58 31.54 12.02
CA ALA A 696 7.82 30.68 13.18
C ALA A 696 9.31 30.43 13.41
N THR A 697 10.06 30.29 12.31
CA THR A 697 11.46 29.90 12.30
C THR A 697 12.22 30.74 11.27
N PRO A 698 12.36 32.06 11.48
CA PRO A 698 13.20 32.88 10.61
C PRO A 698 14.65 32.43 10.79
N ARG A 699 15.21 31.81 9.75
CA ARG A 699 16.60 31.32 9.71
C ARG A 699 17.44 32.20 8.81
N ASP A 700 17.41 33.50 9.11
CA ASP A 700 18.22 34.51 8.41
C ASP A 700 19.68 34.48 8.87
N GLY A 701 20.54 35.22 8.17
CA GLY A 701 21.99 35.03 8.28
C GLY A 701 22.46 33.80 7.50
N SER A 702 23.47 33.11 8.02
CA SER A 702 24.09 31.95 7.38
C SER A 702 23.55 30.64 7.96
N ALA A 703 22.51 30.09 7.34
CA ALA A 703 21.96 28.78 7.70
C ALA A 703 22.96 27.65 7.40
N VAL A 704 23.13 26.73 8.35
CA VAL A 704 24.21 25.72 8.33
C VAL A 704 24.20 24.85 7.07
N GLU A 705 23.02 24.43 6.60
CA GLU A 705 22.90 23.59 5.41
C GLU A 705 23.21 24.35 4.13
N ILE A 706 22.88 25.65 4.05
CA ILE A 706 23.21 26.49 2.90
C ILE A 706 24.73 26.68 2.81
N VAL A 707 25.39 26.90 3.94
CA VAL A 707 26.86 27.01 3.96
C VAL A 707 27.51 25.69 3.53
N GLY A 708 27.03 24.55 4.04
CA GLY A 708 27.50 23.22 3.62
C GLY A 708 27.29 22.94 2.13
N LEU A 709 26.11 23.22 1.60
CA LEU A 709 25.80 23.04 0.17
C LEU A 709 26.65 23.98 -0.70
N SER A 710 26.84 25.24 -0.27
CA SER A 710 27.70 26.20 -0.99
C SER A 710 29.17 25.76 -1.00
N LYS A 711 29.67 25.22 0.11
CA LYS A 711 31.00 24.60 0.19
C LYS A 711 31.13 23.46 -0.82
N SER A 712 30.14 22.57 -0.86
CA SER A 712 30.12 21.44 -1.78
C SER A 712 30.16 21.90 -3.25
N ALA A 713 29.31 22.87 -3.60
CA ALA A 713 29.22 23.42 -4.96
C ALA A 713 30.51 24.12 -5.40
N VAL A 714 31.07 24.99 -4.55
CA VAL A 714 32.30 25.74 -4.87
C VAL A 714 33.52 24.81 -4.96
N ARG A 715 33.63 23.81 -4.07
CA ARG A 715 34.63 22.73 -4.19
C ARG A 715 34.52 22.05 -5.54
N TRP A 716 33.32 21.59 -5.89
CA TRP A 716 33.07 20.87 -7.14
C TRP A 716 33.44 21.70 -8.37
N LEU A 717 33.05 22.97 -8.41
CA LEU A 717 33.38 23.86 -9.52
C LEU A 717 34.87 24.20 -9.59
N SER A 718 35.54 24.33 -8.44
CA SER A 718 37.01 24.45 -8.39
C SER A 718 37.67 23.23 -9.06
N ASP A 719 37.25 22.02 -8.68
CA ASP A 719 37.79 20.78 -9.26
C ASP A 719 37.53 20.67 -10.77
N LEU A 720 36.33 21.07 -11.23
CA LEU A 720 36.00 21.06 -12.66
C LEU A 720 36.76 22.12 -13.45
N ASN A 721 36.99 23.30 -12.87
CA ASN A 721 37.79 24.34 -13.50
C ASN A 721 39.27 23.91 -13.62
N GLU A 722 39.84 23.30 -12.57
CA GLU A 722 41.20 22.76 -12.60
C GLU A 722 41.37 21.67 -13.67
N LYS A 723 40.31 20.91 -13.94
CA LYS A 723 40.26 19.90 -15.01
C LYS A 723 39.92 20.47 -16.40
N ASN A 724 39.79 21.80 -16.55
CA ASN A 724 39.38 22.50 -17.77
C ASN A 724 38.00 22.07 -18.31
N VAL A 725 37.11 21.60 -17.43
CA VAL A 725 35.73 21.20 -17.77
C VAL A 725 34.77 22.37 -17.59
N TYR A 726 34.94 23.16 -16.53
CA TYR A 726 34.13 24.35 -16.25
C TYR A 726 34.90 25.62 -16.66
N PRO A 727 34.33 26.49 -17.52
CA PRO A 727 35.11 27.55 -18.17
C PRO A 727 35.46 28.74 -17.25
N TYR A 728 34.79 28.90 -16.11
CA TYR A 728 35.04 30.00 -15.18
C TYR A 728 35.95 29.60 -14.03
N LYS A 729 36.91 30.46 -13.73
CA LYS A 729 37.82 30.33 -12.56
C LYS A 729 37.21 30.81 -11.24
N GLY A 730 36.08 31.52 -11.29
CA GLY A 730 35.48 32.16 -10.13
C GLY A 730 34.38 33.14 -10.50
N VAL A 731 34.09 34.06 -9.59
CA VAL A 731 33.06 35.10 -9.71
C VAL A 731 33.66 36.48 -9.51
N THR A 732 33.06 37.48 -10.13
CA THR A 732 33.58 38.85 -10.13
C THR A 732 32.75 39.75 -9.23
N VAL A 733 33.36 40.35 -8.21
CA VAL A 733 32.68 41.20 -7.22
C VAL A 733 33.16 42.65 -7.32
N GLN A 734 32.23 43.59 -7.18
CA GLN A 734 32.56 45.02 -7.07
C GLN A 734 32.76 45.36 -5.60
N ARG A 735 33.98 45.71 -5.19
CA ARG A 735 34.28 46.20 -3.83
C ARG A 735 35.02 47.52 -3.91
N GLU A 736 34.55 48.52 -3.16
CA GLU A 736 35.14 49.87 -3.13
C GLU A 736 35.32 50.50 -4.53
N GLY A 737 34.40 50.20 -5.46
CA GLY A 737 34.46 50.69 -6.84
C GLY A 737 35.50 49.99 -7.73
N LYS A 738 36.14 48.92 -7.26
CA LYS A 738 37.05 48.07 -8.04
C LYS A 738 36.45 46.69 -8.28
N GLU A 739 36.65 46.21 -9.50
CA GLU A 739 36.32 44.86 -9.88
C GLU A 739 37.39 43.90 -9.34
N MET A 740 36.98 42.95 -8.50
CA MET A 740 37.85 41.92 -7.94
C MET A 740 37.35 40.53 -8.31
N LEU A 741 38.26 39.65 -8.67
CA LEU A 741 37.94 38.25 -8.89
C LEU A 741 38.05 37.49 -7.56
N LEU A 742 36.99 36.81 -7.17
CA LEU A 742 37.01 35.77 -6.14
C LEU A 742 37.05 34.42 -6.84
N THR A 743 38.19 33.75 -6.83
CA THR A 743 38.32 32.41 -7.44
C THR A 743 37.51 31.38 -6.64
N PHE A 744 37.05 30.31 -7.30
CA PHE A 744 36.36 29.23 -6.59
C PHE A 744 37.26 28.58 -5.54
N ARG A 745 38.57 28.48 -5.82
CA ARG A 745 39.55 27.98 -4.85
C ARG A 745 39.63 28.87 -3.59
N GLU A 746 39.70 30.20 -3.76
CA GLU A 746 39.72 31.14 -2.63
C GLU A 746 38.43 31.08 -1.83
N TRP A 747 37.27 31.08 -2.50
CA TRP A 747 35.97 30.98 -1.83
C TRP A 747 35.83 29.66 -1.05
N ASN A 748 36.22 28.54 -1.65
CA ASN A 748 36.27 27.23 -1.00
C ASN A 748 37.12 27.26 0.28
N GLN A 749 38.30 27.89 0.22
CA GLN A 749 39.23 28.01 1.34
C GLN A 749 38.71 28.95 2.45
N GLN A 750 38.04 30.04 2.08
CA GLN A 750 37.41 30.95 3.05
C GLN A 750 36.41 30.19 3.92
N ILE A 751 35.50 29.43 3.30
CA ILE A 751 34.51 28.64 4.04
C ILE A 751 35.22 27.59 4.91
N GLN A 752 36.20 26.86 4.33
CA GLN A 752 36.96 25.82 5.04
C GLN A 752 37.64 26.34 6.32
N ASN A 753 38.21 27.54 6.26
CA ASN A 753 38.97 28.12 7.38
C ASN A 753 38.08 28.66 8.51
N HIS A 754 36.83 29.01 8.21
CA HIS A 754 35.95 29.69 9.17
C HIS A 754 34.82 28.80 9.69
N PHE A 755 34.35 27.81 8.93
CA PHE A 755 33.13 27.05 9.24
C PHE A 755 33.12 26.48 10.66
N GLU A 756 34.04 25.57 10.98
CA GLU A 756 34.00 24.88 12.26
C GLU A 756 34.19 25.85 13.43
N ARG A 757 35.06 26.85 13.28
CA ARG A 757 35.31 27.88 14.30
C ARG A 757 34.08 28.74 14.59
N SER A 758 33.25 29.01 13.59
CA SER A 758 32.05 29.84 13.72
C SER A 758 30.82 29.05 14.18
N PHE A 759 30.68 27.80 13.73
CA PHE A 759 29.50 26.98 13.99
C PHE A 759 29.63 26.02 15.18
N TYR A 760 30.83 25.54 15.52
CA TYR A 760 30.96 24.57 16.61
C TYR A 760 30.87 25.26 17.98
N VAL A 761 30.02 24.71 18.86
CA VAL A 761 29.94 25.12 20.26
C VAL A 761 30.76 24.16 21.10
N SER A 762 31.94 24.61 21.54
CA SER A 762 32.90 23.80 22.28
C SER A 762 32.40 23.34 23.64
N GLU A 763 32.95 22.20 24.09
CA GLU A 763 32.78 21.69 25.45
C GLU A 763 33.39 22.62 26.50
N ASN A 764 34.43 23.38 26.14
CA ASN A 764 35.07 24.35 27.02
C ASN A 764 34.18 25.59 27.19
N PRO A 765 33.69 25.90 28.41
CA PRO A 765 32.88 27.08 28.65
C PRO A 765 33.59 28.41 28.39
N SER A 766 34.91 28.41 28.44
CA SER A 766 35.78 29.57 28.24
C SER A 766 36.41 29.59 26.84
N ASP A 767 35.79 28.95 25.84
CA ASP A 767 36.28 29.00 24.46
C ASP A 767 36.32 30.45 23.95
N PRO A 768 37.50 30.99 23.59
CA PRO A 768 37.64 32.36 23.12
C PRO A 768 36.95 32.63 21.78
N ASN A 769 36.57 31.59 21.03
CA ASN A 769 35.83 31.72 19.78
C ASN A 769 34.32 31.89 19.99
N GLU A 770 33.82 31.58 21.19
CA GLU A 770 32.41 31.71 21.50
C GLU A 770 32.07 33.16 21.84
N GLN A 771 31.35 33.82 20.93
CA GLN A 771 31.01 35.25 21.04
C GLN A 771 29.83 35.51 21.96
N ARG A 772 28.93 34.53 22.14
CA ARG A 772 27.72 34.65 22.98
C ARG A 772 27.57 33.48 23.94
N PRO A 773 28.52 33.31 24.88
CA PRO A 773 28.45 32.22 25.86
C PRO A 773 27.20 32.31 26.74
N ASP A 774 26.58 33.48 26.84
CA ASP A 774 25.32 33.73 27.54
C ASP A 774 24.10 33.09 26.87
N LEU A 775 24.18 32.77 25.57
CA LEU A 775 23.10 32.13 24.80
C LEU A 775 23.29 30.62 24.60
N VAL A 776 24.40 30.07 25.08
CA VAL A 776 24.73 28.65 24.91
C VAL A 776 23.89 27.80 25.85
N HIS A 777 22.85 27.16 25.31
CA HIS A 777 22.05 26.17 26.04
C HIS A 777 22.68 24.77 26.03
N LYS A 778 23.27 24.37 24.89
CA LYS A 778 23.96 23.07 24.73
C LYS A 778 25.34 23.24 24.13
N ARG A 779 26.25 22.37 24.56
CA ARG A 779 27.63 22.28 24.07
C ARG A 779 27.83 20.99 23.30
N CYS A 780 28.94 20.92 22.58
CA CYS A 780 29.26 19.83 21.66
C CYS A 780 28.22 19.71 20.53
N ILE A 781 27.74 20.85 20.03
CA ILE A 781 26.80 20.92 18.91
C ILE A 781 27.36 21.82 17.82
N TYR A 782 26.78 21.77 16.63
CA TYR A 782 26.95 22.80 15.61
C TYR A 782 25.70 23.69 15.62
N LYS A 783 25.92 25.01 15.64
CA LYS A 783 24.89 26.04 15.55
C LYS A 783 24.01 25.82 14.33
N ASP A 784 22.73 26.17 14.45
CA ASP A 784 21.78 26.01 13.35
C ASP A 784 21.95 27.09 12.26
N SER A 785 22.37 28.27 12.69
CA SER A 785 22.73 29.41 11.85
C SER A 785 23.90 30.17 12.46
N TYR A 786 24.48 31.07 11.67
CA TYR A 786 25.49 32.03 12.14
C TYR A 786 25.09 33.44 11.72
N GLY A 787 24.96 34.33 12.70
CA GLY A 787 24.63 35.74 12.46
C GLY A 787 23.15 35.96 12.15
N ALA A 788 22.25 35.15 12.72
CA ALA A 788 20.81 35.41 12.61
C ALA A 788 20.42 36.73 13.29
N SER A 789 19.35 37.37 12.81
CA SER A 789 18.86 38.63 13.40
C SER A 789 18.37 38.46 14.84
N SER A 790 17.95 37.24 15.20
CA SER A 790 17.60 36.83 16.56
C SER A 790 18.72 35.93 17.10
N PRO A 791 19.67 36.45 17.90
CA PRO A 791 20.93 35.75 18.17
C PRO A 791 20.80 34.40 18.87
N TRP A 792 19.70 34.15 19.60
CA TRP A 792 19.48 32.86 20.26
C TRP A 792 19.14 31.74 19.26
N CYS A 793 18.60 32.07 18.07
CA CYS A 793 18.28 31.10 17.04
C CYS A 793 19.52 30.34 16.55
N ASP A 794 20.68 31.01 16.52
CA ASP A 794 21.97 30.39 16.16
C ASP A 794 22.28 29.18 17.07
N TYR A 795 21.94 29.25 18.36
CA TYR A 795 22.30 28.25 19.37
C TYR A 795 21.25 27.15 19.57
N GLN A 796 20.17 27.14 18.78
CA GLN A 796 19.16 26.08 18.88
C GLN A 796 19.71 24.77 18.32
N LEU A 797 19.52 23.68 19.06
CA LEU A 797 19.81 22.34 18.56
C LEU A 797 18.69 21.91 17.60
N ARG A 798 19.05 21.76 16.32
CA ARG A 798 18.14 21.39 15.22
C ARG A 798 18.77 20.33 14.31
N PRO A 799 17.97 19.59 13.52
CA PRO A 799 18.47 18.49 12.68
C PRO A 799 19.07 18.95 11.34
N ASN A 800 19.52 20.21 11.23
CA ASN A 800 19.96 20.80 9.95
C ASN A 800 21.45 20.60 9.66
N PHE A 801 22.32 20.69 10.66
CA PHE A 801 23.77 20.53 10.44
C PHE A 801 24.21 19.15 9.92
N PRO A 802 23.48 18.03 10.14
CA PRO A 802 23.76 16.76 9.46
C PRO A 802 23.71 16.86 7.93
N ILE A 803 22.96 17.82 7.37
CA ILE A 803 22.96 18.05 5.92
C ILE A 803 24.34 18.50 5.45
N ALA A 804 24.91 19.51 6.12
CA ALA A 804 26.25 20.00 5.84
C ALA A 804 27.32 18.92 6.02
N MET A 805 27.17 18.07 7.05
CA MET A 805 28.03 16.90 7.30
C MET A 805 28.03 15.90 6.13
N VAL A 806 26.90 15.71 5.45
CA VAL A 806 26.80 14.77 4.32
C VAL A 806 27.40 15.35 3.05
N VAL A 807 27.12 16.62 2.73
CA VAL A 807 27.54 17.22 1.46
C VAL A 807 28.98 17.74 1.49
N ALA A 808 29.47 18.16 2.65
CA ALA A 808 30.80 18.72 2.86
C ALA A 808 31.43 18.22 4.18
N PRO A 809 31.69 16.90 4.32
CA PRO A 809 32.25 16.32 5.55
C PRO A 809 33.61 16.90 5.92
N GLU A 810 34.36 17.44 4.96
CA GLU A 810 35.66 18.09 5.18
C GLU A 810 35.60 19.33 6.06
N LEU A 811 34.41 19.90 6.30
CA LEU A 811 34.22 21.04 7.19
C LEU A 811 34.29 20.67 8.68
N PHE A 812 34.33 19.39 9.02
CA PHE A 812 34.12 18.91 10.37
C PHE A 812 35.31 18.08 10.88
N THR A 813 35.78 18.40 12.07
CA THR A 813 36.68 17.51 12.81
C THR A 813 35.90 16.27 13.26
N ALA A 814 36.38 15.07 12.92
CA ALA A 814 35.64 13.82 13.13
C ALA A 814 35.18 13.59 14.59
N SER A 815 36.00 13.93 15.58
CA SER A 815 35.62 13.82 17.00
C SER A 815 34.51 14.79 17.39
N ASN A 816 34.56 16.04 16.92
CA ASN A 816 33.54 17.05 17.18
C ASN A 816 32.21 16.67 16.50
N ALA A 817 32.28 16.24 15.24
CA ALA A 817 31.14 15.74 14.48
C ALA A 817 30.45 14.59 15.20
N TRP A 818 31.22 13.61 15.68
CA TRP A 818 30.69 12.46 16.39
C TRP A 818 29.97 12.84 17.68
N LYS A 819 30.59 13.68 18.52
CA LYS A 819 29.96 14.21 19.75
C LYS A 819 28.64 14.92 19.45
N ALA A 820 28.60 15.76 18.40
CA ALA A 820 27.37 16.44 17.99
C ALA A 820 26.29 15.49 17.49
N LEU A 821 26.66 14.46 16.73
CA LEU A 821 25.74 13.43 16.27
C LEU A 821 25.20 12.56 17.41
N GLU A 822 25.96 12.31 18.49
CA GLU A 822 25.45 11.67 19.71
C GLU A 822 24.42 12.53 20.45
N VAL A 823 24.62 13.86 20.49
CA VAL A 823 23.62 14.77 21.06
C VAL A 823 22.33 14.75 20.24
N VAL A 824 22.44 14.79 18.91
CA VAL A 824 21.29 14.70 17.99
C VAL A 824 20.55 13.37 18.13
N GLU A 825 21.29 12.25 18.18
CA GLU A 825 20.70 10.92 18.39
C GLU A 825 19.86 10.88 19.68
N LYS A 826 20.40 11.43 20.76
CA LYS A 826 19.76 11.41 22.08
C LYS A 826 18.55 12.34 22.18
N LYS A 827 18.61 13.52 21.54
CA LYS A 827 17.63 14.59 21.75
C LYS A 827 16.61 14.72 20.63
N LEU A 828 16.99 14.49 19.38
CA LEU A 828 16.16 14.78 18.22
C LEU A 828 15.62 13.53 17.52
N MET A 829 16.24 12.36 17.66
CA MET A 829 15.79 11.16 16.96
C MET A 829 14.43 10.67 17.51
N GLY A 830 13.40 10.72 16.67
CA GLY A 830 12.10 10.11 16.90
C GLY A 830 12.02 8.67 16.37
N PRO A 831 10.84 8.03 16.44
CA PRO A 831 10.66 6.67 15.93
C PRO A 831 10.83 6.56 14.41
N LEU A 832 10.34 7.55 13.66
CA LEU A 832 10.43 7.62 12.20
C LEU A 832 11.21 8.85 11.74
N GLY A 833 10.90 10.02 12.29
CA GLY A 833 11.52 11.29 11.90
C GLY A 833 12.46 11.88 12.96
N MET A 834 12.95 13.09 12.68
CA MET A 834 13.75 13.93 13.55
C MET A 834 12.91 15.09 14.07
N LYS A 835 12.88 15.27 15.39
CA LYS A 835 12.31 16.47 16.03
C LYS A 835 13.01 17.71 15.46
N THR A 836 12.21 18.66 15.01
CA THR A 836 12.72 19.88 14.36
C THR A 836 13.35 20.88 15.33
N LEU A 837 13.11 20.72 16.62
CA LEU A 837 13.71 21.49 17.71
C LEU A 837 13.94 20.58 18.91
N ASP A 838 14.97 20.90 19.70
CA ASP A 838 15.28 20.26 20.97
C ASP A 838 14.12 20.32 21.97
N PRO A 839 13.70 19.18 22.56
CA PRO A 839 12.66 19.15 23.60
C PRO A 839 12.94 19.97 24.85
N ASP A 840 14.20 20.30 25.14
CA ASP A 840 14.55 21.14 26.28
C ASP A 840 14.42 22.65 25.96
N ASP A 841 14.11 23.04 24.72
CA ASP A 841 13.89 24.44 24.33
C ASP A 841 12.51 24.94 24.78
N MET A 842 12.43 26.19 25.26
CA MET A 842 11.21 26.80 25.79
C MET A 842 10.06 26.91 24.76
N VAL A 843 10.37 26.92 23.47
CA VAL A 843 9.35 27.00 22.41
C VAL A 843 9.06 25.66 21.72
N TYR A 844 9.56 24.55 22.27
CA TYR A 844 9.26 23.21 21.75
C TYR A 844 7.76 22.90 21.85
N CYS A 845 7.15 22.53 20.71
CA CYS A 845 5.75 22.16 20.56
C CYS A 845 5.62 20.99 19.57
N GLY A 846 5.65 19.75 20.05
CA GLY A 846 5.74 18.55 19.20
C GLY A 846 4.46 18.10 18.47
N VAL A 847 3.29 18.69 18.74
CA VAL A 847 2.01 18.31 18.14
C VAL A 847 1.52 19.37 17.17
N TYR A 848 1.60 19.09 15.87
CA TYR A 848 1.13 19.99 14.80
C TYR A 848 -0.36 19.78 14.52
N ASP A 849 -1.12 20.88 14.65
CA ASP A 849 -2.51 20.99 14.23
C ASP A 849 -2.69 22.31 13.47
N ASN A 850 -2.88 22.22 12.15
CA ASN A 850 -3.01 23.40 11.30
C ASN A 850 -4.41 24.06 11.42
N ALA A 851 -5.42 23.33 11.90
CA ALA A 851 -6.77 23.84 12.07
C ALA A 851 -6.94 24.59 13.40
N LEU A 852 -6.16 24.25 14.42
CA LEU A 852 -6.20 24.85 15.75
C LEU A 852 -6.05 26.37 15.70
N ASP A 853 -7.02 27.12 16.23
CA ASP A 853 -6.96 28.60 16.29
C ASP A 853 -7.39 29.11 17.66
N ASN A 854 -6.42 29.18 18.57
CA ASN A 854 -6.59 29.58 19.96
C ASN A 854 -5.68 30.77 20.30
N ASP A 855 -5.60 31.13 21.59
CA ASP A 855 -4.77 32.26 22.06
C ASP A 855 -3.29 31.87 22.27
N ASN A 856 -2.90 30.61 22.01
CA ASN A 856 -1.53 30.16 22.18
C ASN A 856 -0.70 30.48 20.92
N TYR A 857 0.17 31.48 21.06
CA TYR A 857 1.08 31.98 20.03
C TYR A 857 1.87 30.89 19.31
N ASN A 858 2.36 29.88 20.04
CA ASN A 858 3.30 28.89 19.52
C ASN A 858 2.66 27.78 18.68
N VAL A 859 1.34 27.58 18.77
CA VAL A 859 0.65 26.45 18.11
C VAL A 859 -0.50 26.89 17.20
N ALA A 860 -1.08 28.08 17.41
CA ALA A 860 -2.22 28.54 16.64
C ALA A 860 -1.89 28.62 15.13
N LYS A 861 -2.79 28.06 14.32
CA LYS A 861 -2.67 27.86 12.87
C LYS A 861 -1.40 27.12 12.47
N GLY A 862 -0.98 26.17 13.31
CA GLY A 862 0.17 25.31 13.04
C GLY A 862 1.50 26.05 13.08
N PHE A 863 1.62 27.13 13.86
CA PHE A 863 2.86 27.91 14.00
C PHE A 863 4.07 27.02 14.40
N ASN A 864 3.82 25.92 15.09
CA ASN A 864 4.83 24.96 15.49
C ASN A 864 5.28 23.94 14.42
N TYR A 865 4.91 24.11 13.14
CA TYR A 865 5.25 23.16 12.05
C TYR A 865 6.72 22.71 12.04
N HIS A 866 7.63 23.61 12.42
CA HIS A 866 9.08 23.40 12.50
C HIS A 866 9.65 23.65 13.91
N GLN A 867 8.83 23.52 14.97
CA GLN A 867 9.22 23.80 16.37
C GLN A 867 9.07 22.57 17.27
N GLY A 868 9.19 21.36 16.73
CA GLY A 868 9.03 20.13 17.51
C GLY A 868 8.52 18.90 16.76
N PRO A 869 7.61 19.02 15.77
CA PRO A 869 7.17 17.89 14.97
C PRO A 869 8.35 17.14 14.37
N GLU A 870 8.16 15.84 14.17
CA GLU A 870 9.20 14.90 13.75
C GLU A 870 9.16 14.74 12.23
N TRP A 871 10.08 15.40 11.55
CA TRP A 871 10.17 15.36 10.09
C TRP A 871 10.97 14.15 9.62
N LEU A 872 10.52 13.47 8.57
CA LEU A 872 11.19 12.23 8.16
C LEU A 872 12.46 12.52 7.36
N TRP A 873 12.44 13.43 6.38
CA TRP A 873 13.60 13.62 5.50
C TRP A 873 14.94 13.98 6.20
N PRO A 874 14.99 14.69 7.35
CA PRO A 874 16.25 14.90 8.05
C PRO A 874 16.85 13.62 8.66
N ILE A 875 16.04 12.56 8.90
CA ILE A 875 16.55 11.28 9.41
C ILE A 875 17.59 10.69 8.47
N GLY A 876 17.38 10.81 7.15
CA GLY A 876 18.29 10.24 6.18
C GLY A 876 19.65 10.95 6.21
N TYR A 877 19.67 12.28 6.27
CA TYR A 877 20.92 13.03 6.42
C TYR A 877 21.64 12.72 7.74
N PHE A 878 20.89 12.60 8.84
CA PHE A 878 21.45 12.18 10.13
C PHE A 878 22.11 10.79 10.06
N LEU A 879 21.42 9.79 9.52
CA LEU A 879 21.94 8.42 9.42
C LEU A 879 23.13 8.33 8.46
N ARG A 880 23.11 9.06 7.33
CA ARG A 880 24.23 9.14 6.39
C ARG A 880 25.46 9.79 7.03
N ALA A 881 25.28 10.89 7.78
CA ALA A 881 26.35 11.53 8.54
C ALA A 881 26.94 10.58 9.61
N LYS A 882 26.10 9.90 10.39
CA LYS A 882 26.52 8.88 11.37
C LYS A 882 27.36 7.79 10.72
N LEU A 883 26.92 7.23 9.59
CA LEU A 883 27.66 6.20 8.85
C LEU A 883 29.02 6.71 8.36
N HIS A 884 29.08 7.94 7.84
CA HIS A 884 30.32 8.53 7.36
C HIS A 884 31.34 8.73 8.49
N PHE A 885 30.97 9.43 9.56
CA PHE A 885 31.90 9.73 10.64
C PHE A 885 32.27 8.50 11.49
N ALA A 886 31.37 7.52 11.64
CA ALA A 886 31.71 6.28 12.32
C ALA A 886 32.83 5.51 11.60
N LYS A 887 32.88 5.55 10.25
CA LYS A 887 33.98 4.95 9.46
C LYS A 887 35.34 5.63 9.71
N LEU A 888 35.34 6.91 10.08
CA LEU A 888 36.57 7.68 10.34
C LEU A 888 37.11 7.50 11.76
N LEU A 889 36.33 6.93 12.68
CA LEU A 889 36.74 6.71 14.07
C LEU A 889 37.40 5.34 14.24
N ASP A 890 36.59 4.28 14.26
CA ASP A 890 37.03 2.91 14.47
C ASP A 890 35.98 1.89 14.01
N GLN A 891 36.40 0.63 13.85
CA GLN A 891 35.55 -0.44 13.33
C GLN A 891 34.40 -0.81 14.28
N GLU A 892 34.59 -0.71 15.60
CA GLU A 892 33.56 -1.07 16.58
C GLU A 892 32.41 -0.06 16.54
N THR A 893 32.74 1.22 16.53
CA THR A 893 31.80 2.33 16.38
C THR A 893 31.02 2.24 15.07
N TYR A 894 31.69 1.87 13.96
CA TYR A 894 31.02 1.62 12.69
C TYR A 894 30.00 0.47 12.76
N GLN A 895 30.36 -0.68 13.33
CA GLN A 895 29.44 -1.81 13.45
C GLN A 895 28.22 -1.50 14.31
N LYS A 896 28.41 -0.82 15.46
CA LYS A 896 27.30 -0.34 16.30
C LYS A 896 26.38 0.61 15.53
N THR A 897 26.96 1.49 14.73
CA THR A 897 26.21 2.43 13.89
C THR A 897 25.39 1.70 12.82
N VAL A 898 25.96 0.69 12.15
CA VAL A 898 25.22 -0.13 11.17
C VAL A 898 24.02 -0.82 11.82
N VAL A 899 24.17 -1.35 13.04
CA VAL A 899 23.05 -1.95 13.80
C VAL A 899 21.98 -0.91 14.13
N LEU A 900 22.37 0.27 14.61
CA LEU A 900 21.44 1.39 14.86
C LEU A 900 20.66 1.75 13.59
N VAL A 901 21.36 1.96 12.46
CA VAL A 901 20.74 2.32 11.19
C VAL A 901 19.75 1.25 10.74
N LYS A 902 20.12 -0.04 10.78
CA LYS A 902 19.20 -1.15 10.46
C LYS A 902 17.96 -1.16 11.36
N ASN A 903 18.10 -0.86 12.64
CA ASN A 903 16.98 -0.76 13.58
C ASN A 903 16.07 0.43 13.28
N VAL A 904 16.60 1.55 12.80
CA VAL A 904 15.78 2.70 12.38
C VAL A 904 15.06 2.39 11.05
N LEU A 905 15.76 1.80 10.08
CA LEU A 905 15.19 1.42 8.78
C LEU A 905 14.10 0.36 8.90
N SER A 906 14.17 -0.56 9.87
CA SER A 906 13.12 -1.56 10.09
C SER A 906 11.78 -0.92 10.49
N ARG A 907 11.80 0.18 11.24
CA ARG A 907 10.58 0.94 11.60
C ARG A 907 9.95 1.60 10.38
N HIS A 908 10.77 2.15 9.49
CA HIS A 908 10.33 2.68 8.20
C HIS A 908 9.70 1.58 7.33
N TYR A 909 10.31 0.39 7.30
CA TYR A 909 9.74 -0.75 6.59
C TYR A 909 8.37 -1.15 7.14
N THR A 910 8.23 -1.28 8.46
CA THR A 910 6.94 -1.60 9.10
C THR A 910 5.88 -0.54 8.81
N HIS A 911 6.24 0.75 8.84
CA HIS A 911 5.30 1.81 8.50
C HIS A 911 4.86 1.71 7.04
N LEU A 912 5.82 1.60 6.11
CA LEU A 912 5.54 1.52 4.67
C LEU A 912 4.66 0.31 4.34
N GLU A 913 4.91 -0.84 4.97
CA GLU A 913 4.10 -2.06 4.77
C GLU A 913 2.64 -1.85 5.19
N ARG A 914 2.41 -1.17 6.33
CA ARG A 914 1.07 -0.93 6.88
C ARG A 914 0.35 0.27 6.27
N SER A 915 1.08 1.19 5.64
CA SER A 915 0.49 2.37 5.01
C SER A 915 -0.40 1.98 3.84
N SER A 916 -1.64 2.49 3.83
CA SER A 916 -2.55 2.37 2.67
C SER A 916 -2.00 3.05 1.41
N TRP A 917 -1.09 4.01 1.60
CA TRP A 917 -0.42 4.75 0.52
C TRP A 917 0.86 4.07 0.03
N LYS A 918 1.35 3.03 0.73
CA LYS A 918 2.65 2.39 0.49
C LYS A 918 3.79 3.40 0.36
N GLY A 919 3.81 4.36 1.28
CA GLY A 919 4.78 5.44 1.34
C GLY A 919 5.21 5.77 2.77
N LEU A 920 6.01 6.81 2.89
CA LEU A 920 6.45 7.38 4.18
C LEU A 920 5.93 8.82 4.30
N PRO A 921 5.37 9.21 5.45
CA PRO A 921 4.75 10.51 5.62
C PRO A 921 5.78 11.63 5.58
N GLU A 922 5.32 12.85 5.41
CA GLU A 922 6.15 14.05 5.52
C GLU A 922 6.69 14.25 6.94
N LEU A 923 5.79 14.12 7.91
CA LEU A 923 6.12 14.28 9.33
C LEU A 923 5.20 13.43 10.21
N THR A 924 5.64 13.23 11.44
CA THR A 924 4.82 12.74 12.55
C THR A 924 4.75 13.81 13.64
N ASN A 925 3.71 13.72 14.47
CA ASN A 925 3.70 14.44 15.73
C ASN A 925 4.70 13.79 16.71
N GLU A 926 4.79 14.34 17.92
CA GLU A 926 5.74 13.88 18.94
C GLU A 926 5.72 12.35 19.12
N ASN A 927 6.91 11.77 19.21
CA ASN A 927 7.14 10.35 19.47
C ASN A 927 6.42 9.43 18.45
N GLY A 928 6.40 9.82 17.17
CA GLY A 928 5.83 9.03 16.09
C GLY A 928 4.30 9.01 16.02
N GLN A 929 3.61 9.89 16.75
CA GLN A 929 2.15 10.00 16.68
C GLN A 929 1.68 10.40 15.27
N TYR A 930 0.55 9.83 14.84
CA TYR A 930 -0.06 10.17 13.55
C TYR A 930 -0.43 11.66 13.49
N CYS A 931 -0.14 12.30 12.36
CA CYS A 931 -0.51 13.68 12.10
C CYS A 931 -1.49 13.76 10.92
N PRO A 932 -2.76 14.16 11.13
CA PRO A 932 -3.76 14.19 10.07
C PRO A 932 -3.51 15.30 9.02
N PHE A 933 -2.58 16.22 9.28
CA PHE A 933 -2.20 17.30 8.37
C PHE A 933 -0.90 17.02 7.63
N SER A 934 -0.23 15.89 7.91
CA SER A 934 0.95 15.45 7.17
C SER A 934 0.53 14.87 5.82
N CYS A 935 1.32 15.12 4.76
CA CYS A 935 1.23 14.25 3.59
C CYS A 935 1.51 12.80 4.02
N GLU A 936 0.71 11.87 3.51
CA GLU A 936 0.77 10.44 3.85
C GLU A 936 1.92 9.73 3.14
N THR A 937 2.35 10.27 1.99
CA THR A 937 3.54 9.84 1.27
C THR A 937 4.27 11.07 0.72
N GLN A 938 5.57 11.17 0.97
CA GLN A 938 6.40 12.30 0.56
C GLN A 938 7.67 11.84 -0.17
N ALA A 939 7.93 12.44 -1.33
CA ALA A 939 9.11 12.24 -2.15
C ALA A 939 10.44 12.28 -1.38
N TRP A 940 10.72 13.33 -0.60
CA TRP A 940 12.00 13.50 0.09
C TRP A 940 12.21 12.46 1.19
N SER A 941 11.13 12.03 1.85
CA SER A 941 11.19 11.11 2.97
C SER A 941 11.51 9.71 2.48
N ILE A 942 10.91 9.32 1.35
CA ILE A 942 11.27 8.09 0.64
C ILE A 942 12.69 8.19 0.06
N SER A 943 13.02 9.32 -0.57
CA SER A 943 14.32 9.55 -1.21
C SER A 943 15.46 9.32 -0.23
N VAL A 944 15.49 10.05 0.88
CA VAL A 944 16.64 10.04 1.79
C VAL A 944 16.81 8.68 2.48
N VAL A 945 15.72 7.93 2.71
CA VAL A 945 15.79 6.59 3.29
C VAL A 945 16.38 5.60 2.27
N LEU A 946 16.02 5.75 1.00
CA LEU A 946 16.64 4.98 -0.10
C LEU A 946 18.14 5.34 -0.25
N GLU A 947 18.49 6.60 -0.03
CA GLU A 947 19.89 7.05 -0.03
C GLU A 947 20.71 6.45 1.12
N VAL A 948 20.14 6.32 2.33
CA VAL A 948 20.80 5.61 3.44
C VAL A 948 21.07 4.15 3.07
N LEU A 949 20.10 3.47 2.45
CA LEU A 949 20.26 2.08 2.00
C LEU A 949 21.28 1.92 0.89
N HIS A 950 21.48 2.94 0.05
CA HIS A 950 22.49 2.94 -1.00
C HIS A 950 23.90 3.18 -0.46
N ASP A 951 24.03 3.96 0.62
CA ASP A 951 25.32 4.25 1.25
C ASP A 951 25.80 3.14 2.23
N LEU A 952 24.86 2.31 2.71
CA LEU A 952 25.09 1.08 3.48
C LEU A 952 25.63 -0.05 2.59
#